data_AF-A0A372BPD6-F1
#
_entry.id   AF-A0A372BPD6-F1
#
_cell.length_a   1.000
_cell.length_b   1.000
_cell.length_c   1.000
_cell.angle_alpha   90.00
_cell.angle_beta   90.00
_cell.angle_gamma   90.00
#
_symmetry.space_group_name_H-M   'P 1'
#
loop_
_entity.id
_entity.type
_entity.pdbx_description
1 polymer ?
#
loop_
_entity_poly.entity_id
_entity_poly.type
_entity_poly.pdbx_seq_one_letter_code
_entity_poly.pdbx_strand_id
1 'polypeptide(L)'
;QGVNATSDQHLAVSSGRTVYSNAEYTPATKWIADKVTNLTSKGVTSVTATGNQVLQNTNLTGGAVLLEAGGFIAGQTGLNLNAVGSDLLKNDTKLNSLNGDLTIQTNSNLTIDPKVYSLKAVGDIELVSKNGTLTLKGYGGTTGNGSEQVVKLDTANGVINLEGAKVDIQGSQLTAQKDIKIVSSKDDVLIDGIKNKLNNIISDKQLKNSNEELEILKRELENEQKNIESKENYKKYADELKEIHKFFEEGMEVMRDFNFQQGRQMIGFAMERKKLLEQKYPEINGPSNKIKLLITDLENKISYFNSNINGSEHSEAELTSILGNVNITSAKGLSISGGNISAQSGQVNLEASGVLAEQYKSSITSGANQPPKSLNASIIIDGHTDFYSKGTEGEGNYSFRTLVSPTIINGDKGVTIRTVGKTKDDNLVLQATGITSKNGDVKIESNKSILFDAAIEQSYDLTTTTEKKKSWGGLKKKYITTVSENNDTNAASVDISAKNISIETKKLDPSVAAQTPDNNIDIYSGRFTAEGGTVSIKSGGNLNFYTVEESSSSTVDVTKKTSYSKLISLLASSKTTTNTTRTQISELPATLKADYIGTKSGFDTKLVGTEFEYLKDATIETGGTLELIAAKTSITELLKKEKSSLAWQAMQDKGSITETAQLPSFNGPVLPTFKAAGGLSVQVPISEKDANKVELRDAILELSKQPGNEYLKEFVNRKDVDWQMVLLTQKDWDYKSQGLTGAGAAIIAIVVTMVTAGAGAAVVGALGGSAATLGGSAIAMTQAALTSLATQASVSLINNGGNIGKTLKELGSKDSIKNLAASVVTAGLLSQVSTALNLKPDSTVFSDRLVNNFTTSVSSTLVQTAINGGDLEENLKVALLSGLAGALQGQMAQNIKGLEDINYIAHKLAHALAGCIAGAIQGQCQAGAIGGAVGEIVAGFIPPSSGLLYTEEEKEKILMVGQLTSGVIAAYAGYNVNVASNSANIALTNNAFNEKKVKELLDQAKGYMGEKGGQALDAVSRGIAKGDISALKNAQTQIAEYLLKKADSGGLSQAEMVTFGTLYALNETLFPTNILDVIPGAGKAIGKGNDLLKGIRAAAPASAASATARLGLREDLAKLANIPRNMEIQPANIWGKTIQDIKYSFEMDGAVLTLVPPKSSTSGLAQVYSVKNSATGIKEFEYHPGGGTHSSDGVRYYKIVMNDGTQFRIIDPNKSFKPGTITSNQIYLNPNGQKLKYENGKWEIWK
;
A
#
# COMPACT_ATOMS: atom_id res chain seq x y z
N GLN A 1 -2.55 -22.55 66.29
CA GLN A 1 -3.82 -22.64 67.05
C GLN A 1 -4.57 -21.36 66.81
N GLY A 2 -5.90 -21.40 66.67
CA GLY A 2 -6.72 -20.20 66.53
C GLY A 2 -7.01 -19.61 67.90
N VAL A 3 -6.89 -18.29 68.03
CA VAL A 3 -7.13 -17.56 69.28
C VAL A 3 -8.34 -16.65 69.09
N ASN A 4 -9.34 -16.74 69.97
CA ASN A 4 -10.45 -15.80 70.01
C ASN A 4 -10.30 -14.93 71.26
N ALA A 5 -10.09 -13.62 71.09
CA ALA A 5 -9.95 -12.66 72.16
C ALA A 5 -10.85 -11.44 71.93
N THR A 6 -11.57 -11.04 72.96
CA THR A 6 -12.52 -9.92 72.94
C THR A 6 -12.22 -8.93 74.07
N SER A 7 -12.42 -7.63 73.83
CA SER A 7 -12.26 -6.57 74.83
C SER A 7 -13.33 -5.50 74.70
N ASP A 8 -13.92 -5.08 75.82
CA ASP A 8 -14.83 -3.92 75.88
C ASP A 8 -14.10 -2.57 75.81
N GLN A 9 -12.77 -2.58 75.85
CA GLN A 9 -11.89 -1.41 75.75
C GLN A 9 -10.90 -1.65 74.61
N HIS A 10 -9.60 -1.50 74.84
CA HIS A 10 -8.55 -1.78 73.85
C HIS A 10 -8.09 -3.24 73.89
N LEU A 11 -7.48 -3.72 72.82
CA LEU A 11 -6.80 -5.02 72.75
C LEU A 11 -5.47 -4.82 72.02
N ALA A 12 -4.35 -5.14 72.67
CA ALA A 12 -3.01 -4.97 72.11
C ALA A 12 -2.22 -6.29 72.16
N VAL A 13 -1.59 -6.65 71.04
CA VAL A 13 -0.59 -7.71 70.97
C VAL A 13 0.75 -7.07 70.63
N SER A 14 1.75 -7.20 71.49
CA SER A 14 3.08 -6.63 71.24
C SER A 14 4.20 -7.64 71.40
N SER A 15 5.26 -7.47 70.59
CA SER A 15 6.45 -8.32 70.61
C SER A 15 7.72 -7.52 70.39
N GLY A 16 8.70 -7.71 71.28
CA GLY A 16 10.06 -7.19 71.12
C GLY A 16 10.89 -7.88 70.03
N ARG A 17 10.29 -8.71 69.15
CA ARG A 17 11.00 -9.31 68.01
C ARG A 17 10.12 -9.68 66.82
N THR A 18 9.12 -10.54 67.01
CA THR A 18 8.24 -11.00 65.92
C THR A 18 6.89 -11.43 66.48
N VAL A 19 5.80 -11.09 65.77
CA VAL A 19 4.46 -11.65 66.01
C VAL A 19 4.17 -12.71 64.95
N TYR A 20 3.77 -13.90 65.40
CA TYR A 20 3.25 -14.96 64.54
C TYR A 20 1.78 -15.20 64.89
N SER A 21 0.87 -15.02 63.94
CA SER A 21 -0.55 -15.35 64.11
C SER A 21 -0.92 -16.47 63.14
N ASN A 22 -1.09 -17.68 63.70
CA ASN A 22 -1.41 -18.93 63.00
C ASN A 22 -0.62 -19.18 61.69
N ALA A 23 0.64 -18.71 61.60
CA ALA A 23 1.43 -18.71 60.37
C ALA A 23 2.61 -19.70 60.40
N GLU A 24 3.10 -20.08 59.21
CA GLU A 24 4.30 -20.89 59.02
C GLU A 24 5.39 -20.09 58.28
N TYR A 25 6.51 -19.85 58.97
CA TYR A 25 7.64 -19.04 58.47
C TYR A 25 9.01 -19.65 58.78
N THR A 26 9.10 -20.43 59.86
CA THR A 26 10.32 -21.14 60.28
C THR A 26 9.97 -22.59 60.63
N PRO A 27 10.95 -23.52 60.68
CA PRO A 27 10.70 -24.91 61.10
C PRO A 27 10.10 -25.07 62.51
N ALA A 28 10.13 -24.02 63.34
CA ALA A 28 9.56 -23.99 64.70
C ALA A 28 8.10 -23.48 64.74
N THR A 29 7.56 -22.97 63.64
CA THR A 29 6.18 -22.46 63.53
C THR A 29 5.38 -23.36 62.59
N LYS A 30 4.18 -23.80 63.00
CA LYS A 30 3.31 -24.65 62.18
C LYS A 30 1.98 -23.97 61.89
N TRP A 31 1.61 -23.92 60.61
CA TRP A 31 0.26 -23.53 60.19
C TRP A 31 -0.76 -24.62 60.52
N ILE A 32 -2.01 -24.22 60.73
CA ILE A 32 -3.16 -25.12 60.83
C ILE A 32 -4.31 -24.50 60.04
N ALA A 33 -4.73 -25.16 58.96
CA ALA A 33 -5.58 -24.60 57.91
C ALA A 33 -6.97 -24.17 58.36
N ASP A 34 -7.58 -24.91 59.28
CA ASP A 34 -8.93 -24.68 59.79
C ASP A 34 -8.99 -23.68 60.96
N LYS A 35 -7.83 -23.16 61.39
CA LYS A 35 -7.75 -22.24 62.53
C LYS A 35 -7.69 -20.79 62.08
N VAL A 36 -8.39 -19.95 62.86
CA VAL A 36 -8.50 -18.50 62.67
C VAL A 36 -8.18 -17.82 63.99
N THR A 37 -7.41 -16.73 63.96
CA THR A 37 -7.21 -15.83 65.09
C THR A 37 -8.18 -14.66 64.95
N ASN A 38 -9.10 -14.49 65.90
CA ASN A 38 -10.00 -13.34 65.97
C ASN A 38 -9.62 -12.47 67.17
N LEU A 39 -9.15 -11.25 66.92
CA LEU A 39 -8.90 -10.24 67.94
C LEU A 39 -9.91 -9.10 67.75
N THR A 40 -10.79 -8.90 68.72
CA THR A 40 -11.90 -7.94 68.62
C THR A 40 -11.91 -6.99 69.81
N SER A 41 -12.07 -5.70 69.57
CA SER A 41 -12.25 -4.71 70.64
C SER A 41 -13.24 -3.60 70.29
N LYS A 42 -13.79 -2.91 71.30
CA LYS A 42 -14.58 -1.68 71.09
C LYS A 42 -13.68 -0.44 70.90
N GLY A 43 -12.49 -0.45 71.48
CA GLY A 43 -11.48 0.60 71.37
C GLY A 43 -10.52 0.32 70.21
N VAL A 44 -9.23 0.41 70.50
CA VAL A 44 -8.16 0.14 69.52
C VAL A 44 -7.75 -1.33 69.59
N THR A 45 -7.76 -2.02 68.45
CA THR A 45 -7.18 -3.36 68.28
C THR A 45 -5.83 -3.22 67.58
N SER A 46 -4.73 -3.44 68.30
CA SER A 46 -3.37 -3.24 67.78
C SER A 46 -2.49 -4.50 67.78
N VAL A 47 -1.62 -4.60 66.78
CA VAL A 47 -0.54 -5.59 66.70
C VAL A 47 0.76 -4.86 66.39
N THR A 48 1.73 -4.90 67.30
CA THR A 48 3.00 -4.17 67.19
C THR A 48 4.21 -5.09 67.34
N ALA A 49 5.23 -4.90 66.50
CA ALA A 49 6.48 -5.65 66.57
C ALA A 49 7.69 -4.74 66.28
N THR A 50 8.74 -4.83 67.09
CA THR A 50 10.01 -4.14 66.79
C THR A 50 10.75 -4.75 65.59
N GLY A 51 10.45 -6.00 65.28
CA GLY A 51 10.83 -6.66 64.02
C GLY A 51 9.59 -7.00 63.19
N ASN A 52 9.43 -8.26 62.81
CA ASN A 52 8.48 -8.68 61.77
C ASN A 52 7.08 -9.02 62.32
N GLN A 53 6.09 -9.04 61.44
CA GLN A 53 4.81 -9.70 61.64
C GLN A 53 4.58 -10.75 60.55
N VAL A 54 4.14 -11.95 60.93
CA VAL A 54 3.67 -12.98 59.98
C VAL A 54 2.27 -13.41 60.40
N LEU A 55 1.28 -13.08 59.58
CA LEU A 55 -0.13 -13.21 59.90
C LEU A 55 -0.85 -14.06 58.85
N GLN A 56 -1.60 -15.05 59.31
CA GLN A 56 -2.38 -15.96 58.48
C GLN A 56 -3.71 -16.27 59.18
N ASN A 57 -4.80 -16.34 58.43
CA ASN A 57 -6.16 -16.52 58.94
C ASN A 57 -6.43 -15.64 60.17
N THR A 58 -6.19 -14.34 60.07
CA THR A 58 -6.19 -13.41 61.20
C THR A 58 -7.18 -12.29 60.94
N ASN A 59 -8.16 -12.17 61.84
CA ASN A 59 -9.19 -11.15 61.83
C ASN A 59 -8.92 -10.17 62.96
N LEU A 60 -8.62 -8.91 62.62
CA LEU A 60 -8.53 -7.82 63.57
C LEU A 60 -9.76 -6.92 63.39
N THR A 61 -10.56 -6.78 64.44
CA THR A 61 -11.73 -5.90 64.45
C THR A 61 -11.62 -4.94 65.62
N GLY A 62 -11.81 -3.65 65.39
CA GLY A 62 -11.70 -2.63 66.43
C GLY A 62 -12.60 -1.43 66.14
N GLY A 63 -12.83 -0.59 67.15
CA GLY A 63 -13.21 0.79 66.90
C GLY A 63 -12.14 1.49 66.04
N ALA A 64 -10.87 1.15 66.26
CA ALA A 64 -9.74 1.42 65.37
C ALA A 64 -8.85 0.17 65.25
N VAL A 65 -8.07 0.05 64.16
CA VAL A 65 -7.14 -1.07 63.93
C VAL A 65 -5.75 -0.54 63.57
N LEU A 66 -4.71 -1.04 64.26
CA LEU A 66 -3.31 -0.62 64.06
C LEU A 66 -2.38 -1.83 63.89
N LEU A 67 -1.61 -1.87 62.81
CA LEU A 67 -0.48 -2.79 62.63
C LEU A 67 0.81 -1.98 62.50
N GLU A 68 1.81 -2.27 63.34
CA GLU A 68 3.13 -1.62 63.26
C GLU A 68 4.27 -2.65 63.29
N ALA A 69 5.20 -2.57 62.33
CA ALA A 69 6.38 -3.43 62.26
C ALA A 69 7.67 -2.63 62.02
N GLY A 70 8.69 -2.83 62.87
CA GLY A 70 10.05 -2.33 62.60
C GLY A 70 10.80 -3.15 61.53
N GLY A 71 10.32 -4.35 61.22
CA GLY A 71 10.67 -5.17 60.07
C GLY A 71 9.52 -5.24 59.06
N PHE A 72 9.32 -6.38 58.40
CA PHE A 72 8.25 -6.56 57.40
C PHE A 72 6.92 -7.04 58.01
N ILE A 73 5.82 -6.82 57.28
CA ILE A 73 4.50 -7.43 57.53
C ILE A 73 4.20 -8.42 56.40
N ALA A 74 4.08 -9.71 56.73
CA ALA A 74 3.76 -10.78 55.78
C ALA A 74 2.38 -11.37 56.07
N GLY A 75 1.37 -10.94 55.32
CA GLY A 75 0.12 -11.67 55.18
C GLY A 75 0.30 -12.89 54.28
N GLN A 76 -0.16 -14.07 54.70
CA GLN A 76 -0.07 -15.31 53.90
C GLN A 76 -1.41 -15.67 53.23
N THR A 77 -2.51 -15.63 53.98
CA THR A 77 -3.89 -15.75 53.48
C THR A 77 -4.87 -15.35 54.57
N GLY A 78 -6.07 -14.87 54.21
CA GLY A 78 -7.17 -14.60 55.14
C GLY A 78 -6.86 -13.57 56.22
N LEU A 79 -6.25 -12.44 55.85
CA LEU A 79 -5.96 -11.33 56.77
C LEU A 79 -7.03 -10.24 56.64
N ASN A 80 -7.97 -10.19 57.58
CA ASN A 80 -9.13 -9.29 57.54
C ASN A 80 -9.00 -8.20 58.62
N LEU A 81 -8.94 -6.94 58.21
CA LEU A 81 -8.73 -5.78 59.09
C LEU A 81 -9.96 -4.86 59.01
N ASN A 82 -10.70 -4.73 60.12
CA ASN A 82 -11.99 -4.06 60.18
C ASN A 82 -12.01 -2.99 61.27
N ALA A 83 -11.79 -1.73 60.90
CA ALA A 83 -11.98 -0.58 61.78
C ALA A 83 -13.41 -0.04 61.62
N VAL A 84 -14.27 -0.34 62.59
CA VAL A 84 -15.72 -0.11 62.51
C VAL A 84 -16.21 1.17 63.22
N GLY A 85 -15.32 1.85 63.96
CA GLY A 85 -15.69 2.95 64.85
C GLY A 85 -16.45 2.47 66.10
N SER A 86 -16.56 3.32 67.10
CA SER A 86 -17.37 3.05 68.30
C SER A 86 -17.72 4.33 69.06
N ASP A 87 -18.82 4.29 69.81
CA ASP A 87 -19.14 5.37 70.76
C ASP A 87 -18.09 5.52 71.86
N LEU A 88 -17.27 4.49 72.12
CA LEU A 88 -16.16 4.57 73.07
C LEU A 88 -15.08 5.52 72.55
N LEU A 89 -14.59 5.33 71.32
CA LEU A 89 -13.56 6.20 70.75
C LEU A 89 -14.16 7.57 70.40
N LYS A 90 -15.31 7.61 69.72
CA LYS A 90 -15.98 8.84 69.28
C LYS A 90 -16.20 9.88 70.40
N ASN A 91 -16.51 9.41 71.61
CA ASN A 91 -16.76 10.29 72.77
C ASN A 91 -15.52 10.52 73.65
N ASP A 92 -14.37 9.89 73.36
CA ASP A 92 -13.13 10.09 74.12
C ASP A 92 -12.39 11.36 73.66
N THR A 93 -12.11 12.25 74.62
CA THR A 93 -11.47 13.56 74.36
C THR A 93 -10.04 13.51 73.78
N LYS A 94 -9.38 12.35 73.77
CA LYS A 94 -8.00 12.16 73.28
C LYS A 94 -7.91 11.16 72.13
N LEU A 95 -8.85 10.21 72.04
CA LEU A 95 -8.82 9.10 71.08
C LEU A 95 -9.91 9.18 70.01
N ASN A 96 -10.79 10.18 70.04
CA ASN A 96 -11.82 10.40 69.01
C ASN A 96 -11.25 10.57 67.59
N SER A 97 -10.02 11.05 67.45
CA SER A 97 -9.35 11.14 66.15
C SER A 97 -9.12 9.78 65.50
N LEU A 98 -8.98 8.71 66.29
CA LEU A 98 -8.76 7.34 65.81
C LEU A 98 -10.07 6.60 65.45
N ASN A 99 -11.23 7.26 65.60
CA ASN A 99 -12.51 6.57 65.57
C ASN A 99 -12.89 6.10 64.15
N GLY A 100 -12.68 4.80 63.90
CA GLY A 100 -12.92 4.16 62.61
C GLY A 100 -11.65 3.95 61.79
N ASP A 101 -10.48 4.31 62.30
CA ASP A 101 -9.23 4.35 61.55
C ASP A 101 -8.55 2.99 61.40
N LEU A 102 -7.94 2.77 60.23
CA LEU A 102 -7.15 1.61 59.89
C LEU A 102 -5.73 2.04 59.49
N THR A 103 -4.75 1.72 60.32
CA THR A 103 -3.35 2.09 60.11
C THR A 103 -2.47 0.84 59.96
N ILE A 104 -1.67 0.78 58.89
CA ILE A 104 -0.64 -0.24 58.67
C ILE A 104 0.69 0.47 58.38
N GLN A 105 1.67 0.34 59.29
CA GLN A 105 2.99 0.94 59.13
C GLN A 105 4.11 -0.11 59.23
N THR A 106 5.08 0.00 58.33
CA THR A 106 6.27 -0.86 58.30
C THR A 106 7.51 -0.05 57.92
N ASN A 107 8.68 -0.46 58.42
CA ASN A 107 9.97 0.09 58.00
C ASN A 107 10.58 -0.64 56.80
N SER A 108 9.97 -1.74 56.37
CA SER A 108 10.27 -2.50 55.14
C SER A 108 9.15 -2.33 54.11
N ASN A 109 9.29 -2.97 52.94
CA ASN A 109 8.26 -2.99 51.89
C ASN A 109 6.88 -3.42 52.44
N LEU A 110 5.83 -2.77 51.96
CA LEU A 110 4.43 -3.10 52.24
C LEU A 110 3.73 -3.49 50.93
N THR A 111 3.19 -4.71 50.85
CA THR A 111 2.38 -5.13 49.71
C THR A 111 0.99 -5.50 50.20
N ILE A 112 -0.01 -4.77 49.73
CA ILE A 112 -1.42 -5.13 49.90
C ILE A 112 -1.83 -5.94 48.67
N ASP A 113 -2.11 -7.22 48.89
CA ASP A 113 -2.54 -8.17 47.88
C ASP A 113 -4.03 -8.50 48.07
N PRO A 114 -4.91 -8.23 47.08
CA PRO A 114 -6.36 -8.42 47.22
C PRO A 114 -6.77 -9.89 47.37
N LYS A 115 -5.87 -10.85 47.15
CA LYS A 115 -6.09 -12.28 47.42
C LYS A 115 -5.78 -12.67 48.87
N VAL A 116 -5.15 -11.78 49.64
CA VAL A 116 -4.65 -12.04 51.00
C VAL A 116 -5.31 -11.12 52.03
N TYR A 117 -5.52 -9.85 51.68
CA TYR A 117 -6.02 -8.81 52.58
C TYR A 117 -7.48 -8.45 52.28
N SER A 118 -8.29 -8.28 53.31
CA SER A 118 -9.54 -7.52 53.26
C SER A 118 -9.44 -6.36 54.24
N LEU A 119 -9.53 -5.12 53.73
CA LEU A 119 -9.36 -3.90 54.50
C LEU A 119 -10.69 -3.14 54.53
N LYS A 120 -11.15 -2.73 55.71
CA LYS A 120 -12.37 -1.93 55.90
C LYS A 120 -12.16 -0.89 56.99
N ALA A 121 -12.50 0.36 56.71
CA ALA A 121 -12.42 1.46 57.65
C ALA A 121 -13.65 2.39 57.53
N VAL A 122 -14.09 2.93 58.66
CA VAL A 122 -15.13 3.98 58.71
C VAL A 122 -14.50 5.37 58.73
N GLY A 123 -13.33 5.48 59.38
CA GLY A 123 -12.48 6.66 59.46
C GLY A 123 -11.37 6.62 58.42
N ASP A 124 -10.18 7.03 58.79
CA ASP A 124 -9.05 7.19 57.88
C ASP A 124 -8.36 5.84 57.57
N ILE A 125 -7.82 5.69 56.35
CA ILE A 125 -6.94 4.57 55.98
C ILE A 125 -5.53 5.11 55.77
N GLU A 126 -4.57 4.59 56.54
CA GLU A 126 -3.16 4.95 56.42
C GLU A 126 -2.29 3.71 56.16
N LEU A 127 -1.58 3.70 55.04
CA LEU A 127 -0.64 2.65 54.63
C LEU A 127 0.76 3.25 54.42
N VAL A 128 1.73 2.88 55.26
CA VAL A 128 3.06 3.52 55.28
C VAL A 128 4.19 2.49 55.21
N SER A 129 5.07 2.66 54.21
CA SER A 129 6.31 1.92 53.99
C SER A 129 7.51 2.85 54.17
N LYS A 130 7.89 3.16 55.42
CA LYS A 130 8.77 4.29 55.81
C LYS A 130 10.12 4.32 55.07
N ASN A 131 10.65 3.16 54.69
CA ASN A 131 11.92 3.04 53.95
C ASN A 131 11.85 2.08 52.75
N GLY A 132 10.68 1.55 52.40
CA GLY A 132 10.49 0.55 51.34
C GLY A 132 9.45 0.96 50.31
N THR A 133 9.16 0.07 49.36
CA THR A 133 8.06 0.26 48.40
C THR A 133 6.72 0.00 49.09
N LEU A 134 5.71 0.83 48.82
CA LEU A 134 4.30 0.52 49.04
C LEU A 134 3.70 0.05 47.70
N THR A 135 3.19 -1.17 47.65
CA THR A 135 2.54 -1.74 46.45
C THR A 135 1.09 -2.10 46.75
N LEU A 136 0.15 -1.52 46.00
CA LEU A 136 -1.24 -1.99 45.92
C LEU A 136 -1.37 -2.85 44.66
N LYS A 137 -1.49 -4.16 44.84
CA LYS A 137 -1.27 -5.13 43.76
C LYS A 137 -2.56 -5.45 43.00
N GLY A 138 -2.45 -5.56 41.67
CA GLY A 138 -3.54 -5.94 40.79
C GLY A 138 -3.27 -7.24 40.04
N TYR A 139 -4.34 -7.86 39.54
CA TYR A 139 -4.28 -9.05 38.70
C TYR A 139 -5.30 -8.98 37.57
N GLY A 140 -4.83 -9.03 36.32
CA GLY A 140 -5.71 -9.12 35.15
C GLY A 140 -6.54 -10.40 35.13
N GLY A 141 -7.82 -10.25 34.79
CA GLY A 141 -8.77 -11.32 34.56
C GLY A 141 -8.83 -11.79 33.11
N THR A 142 -9.85 -12.62 32.82
CA THR A 142 -9.99 -13.35 31.56
C THR A 142 -11.33 -13.12 30.85
N THR A 143 -12.15 -12.19 31.34
CA THR A 143 -13.46 -11.87 30.76
C THR A 143 -13.62 -10.37 30.49
N GLY A 144 -12.56 -9.72 30.00
CA GLY A 144 -12.56 -8.27 29.70
C GLY A 144 -12.42 -7.38 30.94
N ASN A 145 -12.64 -6.08 30.75
CA ASN A 145 -12.69 -5.08 31.81
C ASN A 145 -13.73 -5.46 32.90
N GLY A 146 -13.39 -5.27 34.17
CA GLY A 146 -14.21 -5.65 35.32
C GLY A 146 -13.99 -7.09 35.82
N SER A 147 -13.08 -7.85 35.19
CA SER A 147 -12.73 -9.23 35.60
C SER A 147 -11.45 -9.34 36.42
N GLU A 148 -10.75 -8.22 36.59
CA GLU A 148 -9.56 -8.09 37.42
C GLU A 148 -9.80 -8.30 38.94
N GLN A 149 -8.73 -8.59 39.65
CA GLN A 149 -8.71 -8.58 41.12
C GLN A 149 -7.72 -7.52 41.59
N VAL A 150 -8.24 -6.45 42.20
CA VAL A 150 -7.51 -5.22 42.55
C VAL A 150 -7.78 -4.84 44.00
N VAL A 151 -6.88 -4.07 44.60
CA VAL A 151 -7.09 -3.53 45.95
C VAL A 151 -8.22 -2.50 45.90
N LYS A 152 -9.18 -2.63 46.83
CA LYS A 152 -10.24 -1.63 47.06
C LYS A 152 -10.08 -1.03 48.45
N LEU A 153 -10.00 0.29 48.55
CA LEU A 153 -9.96 1.02 49.82
C LEU A 153 -11.07 2.05 49.83
N ASP A 154 -12.08 1.87 50.69
CA ASP A 154 -13.21 2.77 50.80
C ASP A 154 -13.28 3.33 52.23
N THR A 155 -13.45 4.65 52.38
CA THR A 155 -13.68 5.31 53.67
C THR A 155 -15.02 6.04 53.69
N ALA A 156 -15.80 5.83 54.76
CA ALA A 156 -17.11 6.47 54.90
C ALA A 156 -17.03 7.94 55.34
N ASN A 157 -16.01 8.30 56.14
CA ASN A 157 -15.86 9.63 56.72
C ASN A 157 -14.41 10.16 56.68
N GLY A 158 -13.47 9.41 56.10
CA GLY A 158 -12.04 9.61 56.28
C GLY A 158 -11.26 10.07 55.05
N VAL A 159 -9.94 10.17 55.22
CA VAL A 159 -8.93 10.30 54.16
C VAL A 159 -8.32 8.93 53.81
N ILE A 160 -7.63 8.86 52.67
CA ILE A 160 -6.72 7.75 52.34
C ILE A 160 -5.30 8.32 52.22
N ASN A 161 -4.37 7.89 53.08
CA ASN A 161 -2.96 8.28 53.07
C ASN A 161 -2.08 7.09 52.69
N LEU A 162 -1.38 7.20 51.55
CA LEU A 162 -0.46 6.19 51.02
C LEU A 162 0.97 6.77 50.99
N GLU A 163 1.89 6.19 51.75
CA GLU A 163 3.27 6.68 51.83
C GLU A 163 4.30 5.54 51.63
N GLY A 164 5.33 5.80 50.85
CA GLY A 164 6.45 4.89 50.65
C GLY A 164 7.77 5.59 50.35
N ALA A 165 8.86 4.83 50.29
CA ALA A 165 10.07 5.25 49.58
C ALA A 165 9.86 5.21 48.05
N LYS A 166 8.98 4.31 47.58
CA LYS A 166 8.36 4.25 46.25
C LYS A 166 6.88 3.91 46.45
N VAL A 167 5.97 4.39 45.59
CA VAL A 167 4.57 3.94 45.58
C VAL A 167 4.21 3.35 44.21
N ASP A 168 3.51 2.22 44.21
CA ASP A 168 3.16 1.41 43.04
C ASP A 168 1.70 0.95 43.18
N ILE A 169 0.81 1.46 42.34
CA ILE A 169 -0.64 1.24 42.40
C ILE A 169 -1.10 0.61 41.08
N GLN A 170 -1.66 -0.60 41.18
CA GLN A 170 -2.00 -1.43 40.01
C GLN A 170 -3.51 -1.69 39.97
N GLY A 171 -4.22 -0.94 39.12
CA GLY A 171 -5.67 -0.99 38.90
C GLY A 171 -6.54 -0.78 40.15
N SER A 172 -5.98 -0.21 41.22
CA SER A 172 -6.67 -0.14 42.51
C SER A 172 -7.82 0.87 42.50
N GLN A 173 -8.85 0.62 43.28
CA GLN A 173 -10.04 1.45 43.40
C GLN A 173 -10.10 2.09 44.79
N LEU A 174 -9.84 3.39 44.87
CA LEU A 174 -9.73 4.13 46.13
C LEU A 174 -10.85 5.18 46.22
N THR A 175 -11.74 5.05 47.21
CA THR A 175 -12.83 6.00 47.46
C THR A 175 -12.65 6.65 48.83
N ALA A 176 -12.37 7.95 48.86
CA ALA A 176 -12.30 8.72 50.09
C ALA A 176 -13.43 9.74 50.20
N GLN A 177 -14.06 9.82 51.37
CA GLN A 177 -15.03 10.88 51.66
C GLN A 177 -14.33 12.26 51.69
N LYS A 178 -13.10 12.31 52.21
CA LYS A 178 -12.21 13.49 52.24
C LYS A 178 -11.04 13.29 51.26
N ASP A 179 -9.86 13.83 51.56
CA ASP A 179 -8.69 13.79 50.69
C ASP A 179 -8.16 12.38 50.42
N ILE A 180 -7.61 12.19 49.21
CA ILE A 180 -6.64 11.12 48.91
C ILE A 180 -5.26 11.77 48.85
N LYS A 181 -4.28 11.17 49.53
CA LYS A 181 -2.88 11.62 49.56
C LYS A 181 -1.95 10.46 49.25
N ILE A 182 -1.10 10.63 48.24
CA ILE A 182 -0.13 9.65 47.77
C ILE A 182 1.25 10.32 47.76
N VAL A 183 2.20 9.77 48.52
CA VAL A 183 3.55 10.34 48.67
C VAL A 183 4.63 9.27 48.47
N SER A 184 5.51 9.51 47.50
CA SER A 184 6.82 8.87 47.48
C SER A 184 7.87 9.80 48.08
N SER A 185 8.60 9.31 49.07
CA SER A 185 9.62 10.06 49.81
C SER A 185 11.03 10.00 49.21
N LYS A 186 11.30 9.12 48.23
CA LYS A 186 12.64 8.93 47.64
C LYS A 186 12.68 8.64 46.13
N ASP A 187 11.74 7.85 45.64
CA ASP A 187 11.73 7.29 44.28
C ASP A 187 10.39 7.60 43.58
N ASP A 188 10.02 6.86 42.54
CA ASP A 188 8.85 7.16 41.72
C ASP A 188 7.48 6.90 42.41
N VAL A 189 6.43 7.54 41.88
CA VAL A 189 5.03 7.12 42.07
C VAL A 189 4.54 6.57 40.73
N LEU A 190 4.08 5.32 40.74
CA LEU A 190 3.51 4.65 39.57
C LEU A 190 2.03 4.33 39.84
N ILE A 191 1.17 4.73 38.92
CA ILE A 191 -0.27 4.44 38.93
C ILE A 191 -0.59 3.89 37.55
N ASP A 192 -0.94 2.61 37.47
CA ASP A 192 -1.11 1.88 36.22
C ASP A 192 -2.43 1.11 36.22
N GLY A 193 -3.07 1.01 35.07
CA GLY A 193 -4.24 0.17 34.86
C GLY A 193 -3.89 -1.33 34.89
N ILE A 194 -4.92 -2.17 34.80
CA ILE A 194 -4.78 -3.63 34.74
C ILE A 194 -5.28 -4.17 33.41
N LYS A 195 -4.37 -4.83 32.69
CA LYS A 195 -4.67 -5.50 31.41
C LYS A 195 -5.42 -6.81 31.63
N ASN A 196 -6.69 -6.83 31.23
CA ASN A 196 -7.55 -8.01 31.16
C ASN A 196 -7.48 -8.65 29.77
N LYS A 197 -7.75 -9.96 29.70
CA LYS A 197 -7.81 -10.70 28.42
C LYS A 197 -9.26 -10.86 27.94
N LEU A 198 -9.42 -10.78 26.63
CA LEU A 198 -10.62 -11.20 25.90
C LEU A 198 -10.30 -12.51 25.15
N ASN A 199 -11.16 -13.51 25.28
CA ASN A 199 -11.01 -14.79 24.58
C ASN A 199 -12.38 -15.30 24.12
N ASN A 200 -12.74 -15.01 22.87
CA ASN A 200 -13.98 -15.39 22.22
C ASN A 200 -15.24 -14.95 23.01
N ILE A 201 -15.27 -13.69 23.45
CA ILE A 201 -16.38 -13.06 24.20
C ILE A 201 -16.77 -11.70 23.62
N ILE A 202 -17.92 -11.19 24.03
CA ILE A 202 -18.39 -9.83 23.74
C ILE A 202 -17.66 -8.82 24.64
N SER A 203 -17.45 -7.58 24.18
CA SER A 203 -16.93 -6.48 25.02
C SER A 203 -18.08 -5.66 25.61
N ASP A 204 -18.38 -5.89 26.89
CA ASP A 204 -19.40 -5.13 27.62
C ASP A 204 -18.98 -3.65 27.79
N LYS A 205 -17.67 -3.38 27.98
CA LYS A 205 -17.09 -2.02 28.07
C LYS A 205 -17.43 -1.20 26.82
N GLN A 206 -17.05 -1.69 25.64
CA GLN A 206 -17.24 -0.95 24.39
C GLN A 206 -18.71 -0.89 23.98
N LEU A 207 -19.51 -1.91 24.28
CA LEU A 207 -20.95 -1.86 24.06
C LEU A 207 -21.63 -0.79 24.91
N LYS A 208 -21.32 -0.72 26.21
CA LYS A 208 -21.88 0.31 27.09
C LYS A 208 -21.54 1.70 26.57
N ASN A 209 -20.25 1.97 26.37
CA ASN A 209 -19.76 3.29 25.92
C ASN A 209 -20.39 3.70 24.58
N SER A 210 -20.41 2.80 23.59
CA SER A 210 -20.95 3.10 22.26
C SER A 210 -22.47 3.31 22.27
N ASN A 211 -23.22 2.62 23.13
CA ASN A 211 -24.66 2.86 23.27
C ASN A 211 -24.97 4.19 23.98
N GLU A 212 -24.18 4.57 24.99
CA GLU A 212 -24.33 5.87 25.67
C GLU A 212 -24.07 7.05 24.71
N GLU A 213 -23.02 6.96 23.89
CA GLU A 213 -22.70 7.91 22.82
C GLU A 213 -23.80 7.96 21.74
N LEU A 214 -24.35 6.81 21.35
CA LEU A 214 -25.42 6.72 20.34
C LEU A 214 -26.70 7.43 20.81
N GLU A 215 -27.06 7.30 22.08
CA GLU A 215 -28.21 8.00 22.65
C GLU A 215 -27.94 9.51 22.84
N ILE A 216 -26.69 9.96 22.91
CA ILE A 216 -26.35 11.40 22.82
C ILE A 216 -26.59 11.91 21.39
N LEU A 217 -25.98 11.26 20.38
CA LEU A 217 -26.10 11.68 18.98
C LEU A 217 -27.55 11.66 18.46
N LYS A 218 -28.37 10.68 18.88
CA LYS A 218 -29.81 10.66 18.57
C LYS A 218 -30.55 11.87 19.17
N ARG A 219 -30.25 12.24 20.43
CA ARG A 219 -30.85 13.41 21.07
C ARG A 219 -30.40 14.72 20.41
N GLU A 220 -29.15 14.82 19.96
CA GLU A 220 -28.69 15.96 19.16
C GLU A 220 -29.43 16.06 17.83
N LEU A 221 -29.57 14.93 17.11
CA LEU A 221 -30.32 14.86 15.85
C LEU A 221 -31.79 15.27 16.03
N GLU A 222 -32.44 14.82 17.10
CA GLU A 222 -33.80 15.24 17.44
C GLU A 222 -33.90 16.74 17.79
N ASN A 223 -32.89 17.30 18.46
CA ASN A 223 -32.87 18.71 18.83
C ASN A 223 -32.64 19.62 17.61
N GLU A 224 -31.78 19.22 16.66
CA GLU A 224 -31.69 19.88 15.36
C GLU A 224 -33.03 19.83 14.61
N GLN A 225 -33.68 18.66 14.56
CA GLN A 225 -35.00 18.51 13.95
C GLN A 225 -36.03 19.47 14.56
N LYS A 226 -36.15 19.50 15.89
CA LYS A 226 -37.06 20.41 16.62
C LYS A 226 -36.75 21.89 16.33
N ASN A 227 -35.47 22.27 16.22
CA ASN A 227 -35.08 23.64 15.85
C ASN A 227 -35.49 23.99 14.41
N ILE A 228 -35.36 23.05 13.47
CA ILE A 228 -35.82 23.20 12.07
C ILE A 228 -37.36 23.26 12.00
N GLU A 229 -38.07 22.41 12.74
CA GLU A 229 -39.53 22.39 12.82
C GLU A 229 -40.11 23.69 13.43
N SER A 230 -39.35 24.34 14.32
CA SER A 230 -39.73 25.62 14.93
C SER A 230 -39.65 26.84 13.99
N LYS A 231 -39.06 26.71 12.79
CA LYS A 231 -38.93 27.85 11.86
C LYS A 231 -40.30 28.22 11.27
N GLU A 232 -40.57 29.52 11.18
CA GLU A 232 -41.87 30.07 10.72
C GLU A 232 -42.31 29.51 9.34
N ASN A 233 -41.36 29.29 8.42
CA ASN A 233 -41.65 28.76 7.09
C ASN A 233 -41.72 27.22 7.01
N TYR A 234 -41.39 26.48 8.08
CA TYR A 234 -41.24 25.02 8.03
C TYR A 234 -42.47 24.32 7.48
N LYS A 235 -43.67 24.73 7.90
CA LYS A 235 -44.92 24.15 7.42
C LYS A 235 -45.11 24.31 5.89
N LYS A 236 -44.78 25.49 5.33
CA LYS A 236 -44.86 25.73 3.88
C LYS A 236 -43.85 24.88 3.12
N TYR A 237 -42.62 24.80 3.64
CA TYR A 237 -41.58 23.91 3.11
C TYR A 237 -42.01 22.45 3.12
N ALA A 238 -42.59 21.96 4.23
CA ALA A 238 -43.04 20.58 4.37
C ALA A 238 -44.19 20.25 3.41
N ASP A 239 -45.17 21.15 3.25
CA ASP A 239 -46.27 20.99 2.29
C ASP A 239 -45.74 20.97 0.84
N GLU A 240 -44.83 21.88 0.46
CA GLU A 240 -44.19 21.88 -0.87
C GLU A 240 -43.31 20.63 -1.11
N LEU A 241 -42.57 20.18 -0.11
CA LEU A 241 -41.73 18.98 -0.16
C LEU A 241 -42.56 17.69 -0.29
N LYS A 242 -43.76 17.66 0.30
CA LYS A 242 -44.68 16.52 0.21
C LYS A 242 -45.24 16.35 -1.22
N GLU A 243 -45.61 17.45 -1.88
CA GLU A 243 -46.00 17.43 -3.29
C GLU A 243 -44.85 16.99 -4.21
N ILE A 244 -43.61 17.38 -3.88
CA ILE A 244 -42.41 16.91 -4.62
C ILE A 244 -42.17 15.41 -4.40
N HIS A 245 -42.30 14.89 -3.18
CA HIS A 245 -42.17 13.45 -2.91
C HIS A 245 -43.24 12.64 -3.63
N LYS A 246 -44.50 13.08 -3.60
CA LYS A 246 -45.59 12.41 -4.33
C LYS A 246 -45.29 12.33 -5.84
N PHE A 247 -44.83 13.42 -6.44
CA PHE A 247 -44.43 13.44 -7.85
C PHE A 247 -43.20 12.56 -8.15
N PHE A 248 -42.28 12.40 -7.19
CA PHE A 248 -41.16 11.46 -7.28
C PHE A 248 -41.64 9.99 -7.24
N GLU A 249 -42.58 9.67 -6.35
CA GLU A 249 -43.19 8.33 -6.23
C GLU A 249 -43.98 7.96 -7.50
N GLU A 250 -44.81 8.88 -8.01
CA GLU A 250 -45.47 8.73 -9.32
C GLU A 250 -44.44 8.45 -10.44
N GLY A 251 -43.31 9.19 -10.45
CA GLY A 251 -42.20 8.94 -11.38
C GLY A 251 -41.52 7.57 -11.21
N MET A 252 -41.45 7.03 -9.99
CA MET A 252 -40.95 5.68 -9.71
C MET A 252 -41.92 4.60 -10.21
N GLU A 253 -43.23 4.77 -10.01
CA GLU A 253 -44.26 3.85 -10.52
C GLU A 253 -44.26 3.81 -12.05
N VAL A 254 -44.23 4.97 -12.72
CA VAL A 254 -44.11 5.06 -14.19
C VAL A 254 -42.85 4.35 -14.71
N MET A 255 -41.74 4.39 -13.94
CA MET A 255 -40.52 3.66 -14.30
C MET A 255 -40.65 2.14 -14.13
N ARG A 256 -41.40 1.71 -13.12
CA ARG A 256 -41.70 0.30 -12.82
C ARG A 256 -42.65 -0.32 -13.86
N ASP A 257 -43.57 0.48 -14.42
CA ASP A 257 -44.46 0.09 -15.53
C ASP A 257 -43.78 0.19 -16.92
N PHE A 258 -42.47 -0.10 -16.96
CA PHE A 258 -41.61 -0.14 -18.16
C PHE A 258 -41.44 1.18 -18.94
N ASN A 259 -42.04 2.30 -18.52
CA ASN A 259 -41.88 3.60 -19.19
C ASN A 259 -40.65 4.39 -18.65
N PHE A 260 -39.48 3.77 -18.84
CA PHE A 260 -38.23 4.14 -18.16
C PHE A 260 -37.67 5.52 -18.53
N GLN A 261 -38.03 6.07 -19.70
CA GLN A 261 -37.65 7.43 -20.10
C GLN A 261 -38.49 8.48 -19.36
N GLN A 262 -39.82 8.30 -19.35
CA GLN A 262 -40.74 9.27 -18.78
C GLN A 262 -40.65 9.30 -17.25
N GLY A 263 -40.54 8.13 -16.60
CA GLY A 263 -40.30 8.05 -15.15
C GLY A 263 -38.99 8.72 -14.72
N ARG A 264 -37.89 8.56 -15.49
CA ARG A 264 -36.64 9.29 -15.22
C ARG A 264 -36.76 10.81 -15.39
N GLN A 265 -37.55 11.28 -16.35
CA GLN A 265 -37.79 12.72 -16.51
C GLN A 265 -38.57 13.29 -15.31
N MET A 266 -39.64 12.61 -14.87
CA MET A 266 -40.44 13.03 -13.71
C MET A 266 -39.60 13.07 -12.43
N ILE A 267 -38.76 12.05 -12.19
CA ILE A 267 -37.80 12.04 -11.08
C ILE A 267 -36.77 13.17 -11.19
N GLY A 268 -36.24 13.44 -12.39
CA GLY A 268 -35.32 14.55 -12.63
C GLY A 268 -35.94 15.90 -12.25
N PHE A 269 -37.17 16.16 -12.71
CA PHE A 269 -37.93 17.36 -12.32
C PHE A 269 -38.25 17.41 -10.83
N ALA A 270 -38.53 16.29 -10.17
CA ALA A 270 -38.73 16.24 -8.72
C ALA A 270 -37.44 16.64 -7.96
N MET A 271 -36.29 16.11 -8.37
CA MET A 271 -34.99 16.47 -7.80
C MET A 271 -34.63 17.95 -8.02
N GLU A 272 -34.91 18.50 -9.20
CA GLU A 272 -34.67 19.91 -9.51
C GLU A 272 -35.59 20.84 -8.69
N ARG A 273 -36.88 20.49 -8.57
CA ARG A 273 -37.82 21.20 -7.67
C ARG A 273 -37.38 21.13 -6.21
N LYS A 274 -36.84 20.00 -5.74
CA LYS A 274 -36.30 19.86 -4.37
C LYS A 274 -35.13 20.82 -4.15
N LYS A 275 -34.19 20.90 -5.10
CA LYS A 275 -33.04 21.82 -5.03
C LYS A 275 -33.46 23.29 -5.00
N LEU A 276 -34.46 23.66 -5.81
CA LEU A 276 -35.04 25.01 -5.80
C LEU A 276 -35.78 25.31 -4.47
N LEU A 277 -36.43 24.31 -3.87
CA LEU A 277 -37.08 24.44 -2.57
C LEU A 277 -36.07 24.65 -1.43
N GLU A 278 -34.95 23.90 -1.44
CA GLU A 278 -33.83 24.07 -0.50
C GLU A 278 -33.19 25.47 -0.63
N GLN A 279 -33.05 25.99 -1.86
CA GLN A 279 -32.58 27.37 -2.09
C GLN A 279 -33.58 28.44 -1.65
N LYS A 280 -34.88 28.15 -1.68
CA LYS A 280 -35.97 29.05 -1.29
C LYS A 280 -36.11 29.18 0.23
N TYR A 281 -35.71 28.15 0.98
CA TYR A 281 -35.81 28.07 2.44
C TYR A 281 -34.49 27.60 3.08
N PRO A 282 -33.37 28.35 2.92
CA PRO A 282 -32.06 27.96 3.43
C PRO A 282 -32.01 27.84 4.97
N GLU A 283 -32.96 28.44 5.68
CA GLU A 283 -33.14 28.32 7.13
C GLU A 283 -33.74 26.96 7.58
N ILE A 284 -34.23 26.15 6.63
CA ILE A 284 -34.86 24.83 6.83
C ILE A 284 -34.02 23.72 6.14
N ASN A 285 -32.71 23.92 6.06
CA ASN A 285 -31.79 22.83 5.72
C ASN A 285 -31.98 21.67 6.72
N GLY A 286 -32.14 20.45 6.20
CA GLY A 286 -32.41 19.27 7.02
C GLY A 286 -31.29 18.96 8.02
N PRO A 287 -31.59 18.17 9.07
CA PRO A 287 -30.66 17.90 10.16
C PRO A 287 -29.36 17.28 9.63
N SER A 288 -28.25 17.65 10.26
CA SER A 288 -26.88 17.50 9.81
C SER A 288 -26.59 16.08 9.35
N ASN A 289 -26.19 15.96 8.08
CA ASN A 289 -25.74 14.67 7.55
C ASN A 289 -24.51 14.15 8.30
N LYS A 290 -23.72 15.03 8.95
CA LYS A 290 -22.59 14.63 9.82
C LYS A 290 -23.07 13.77 10.99
N ILE A 291 -24.10 14.22 11.73
CA ILE A 291 -24.66 13.48 12.88
C ILE A 291 -25.22 12.13 12.44
N LYS A 292 -25.95 12.08 11.31
CA LYS A 292 -26.48 10.81 10.76
C LYS A 292 -25.37 9.82 10.39
N LEU A 293 -24.27 10.30 9.81
CA LEU A 293 -23.13 9.45 9.46
C LEU A 293 -22.42 8.92 10.72
N LEU A 294 -22.24 9.76 11.75
CA LEU A 294 -21.69 9.34 13.05
C LEU A 294 -22.58 8.27 13.71
N ILE A 295 -23.91 8.43 13.67
CA ILE A 295 -24.86 7.41 14.15
C ILE A 295 -24.67 6.08 13.41
N THR A 296 -24.58 6.08 12.08
CA THR A 296 -24.38 4.85 11.29
C THR A 296 -23.02 4.20 11.56
N ASP A 297 -21.95 4.98 11.75
CA ASP A 297 -20.64 4.45 12.12
C ASP A 297 -20.66 3.79 13.50
N LEU A 298 -21.29 4.45 14.47
CA LEU A 298 -21.43 3.95 15.83
C LEU A 298 -22.32 2.70 15.92
N GLU A 299 -23.37 2.60 15.10
CA GLU A 299 -24.16 1.38 14.93
C GLU A 299 -23.32 0.21 14.37
N ASN A 300 -22.41 0.48 13.43
CA ASN A 300 -21.44 -0.52 12.94
C ASN A 300 -20.44 -0.93 14.02
N LYS A 301 -19.93 0.03 14.81
CA LYS A 301 -19.04 -0.20 15.97
C LYS A 301 -19.72 -1.08 17.03
N ILE A 302 -20.99 -0.81 17.36
CA ILE A 302 -21.82 -1.65 18.23
C ILE A 302 -21.97 -3.06 17.66
N SER A 303 -22.23 -3.21 16.35
CA SER A 303 -22.34 -4.52 15.68
C SER A 303 -21.03 -5.32 15.71
N TYR A 304 -19.87 -4.65 15.69
CA TYR A 304 -18.56 -5.29 15.87
C TYR A 304 -18.40 -5.83 17.30
N PHE A 305 -18.61 -4.98 18.31
CA PHE A 305 -18.42 -5.36 19.72
C PHE A 305 -19.49 -6.31 20.27
N ASN A 306 -20.70 -6.34 19.67
CA ASN A 306 -21.76 -7.31 19.94
C ASN A 306 -21.50 -8.68 19.27
N SER A 307 -20.23 -9.07 19.15
CA SER A 307 -19.85 -10.36 18.61
C SER A 307 -18.61 -10.88 19.34
N ASN A 308 -18.40 -12.20 19.29
CA ASN A 308 -17.27 -12.81 19.99
C ASN A 308 -15.94 -12.35 19.36
N ILE A 309 -15.10 -11.72 20.19
CA ILE A 309 -13.79 -11.18 19.85
C ILE A 309 -12.72 -11.66 20.84
N ASN A 310 -11.47 -11.52 20.43
CA ASN A 310 -10.27 -11.82 21.20
C ASN A 310 -9.46 -10.55 21.44
N GLY A 311 -8.47 -10.61 22.33
CA GLY A 311 -7.54 -9.51 22.57
C GLY A 311 -7.43 -9.15 24.05
N SER A 312 -7.49 -7.86 24.37
CA SER A 312 -7.29 -7.35 25.73
C SER A 312 -7.85 -5.95 25.94
N GLU A 313 -8.39 -5.71 27.12
CA GLU A 313 -8.87 -4.40 27.57
C GLU A 313 -8.22 -4.04 28.90
N HIS A 314 -7.97 -2.76 29.15
CA HIS A 314 -7.49 -2.30 30.44
C HIS A 314 -8.68 -1.87 31.32
N SER A 315 -8.55 -2.18 32.61
CA SER A 315 -9.32 -1.56 33.69
C SER A 315 -8.46 -0.49 34.34
N GLU A 316 -9.02 0.70 34.53
CA GLU A 316 -8.28 1.89 34.96
C GLU A 316 -8.04 1.87 36.48
N ALA A 317 -7.01 2.57 36.93
CA ALA A 317 -6.84 2.84 38.37
C ALA A 317 -7.78 3.99 38.78
N GLU A 318 -8.71 3.73 39.70
CA GLU A 318 -9.75 4.69 40.10
C GLU A 318 -9.39 5.37 41.42
N LEU A 319 -9.27 6.69 41.43
CA LEU A 319 -8.96 7.52 42.60
C LEU A 319 -10.04 8.59 42.78
N THR A 320 -11.02 8.34 43.65
CA THR A 320 -12.16 9.25 43.87
C THR A 320 -12.13 9.87 45.27
N SER A 321 -11.97 11.19 45.33
CA SER A 321 -12.27 12.01 46.51
C SER A 321 -13.62 12.71 46.35
N ILE A 322 -14.52 12.53 47.31
CA ILE A 322 -15.90 13.05 47.22
C ILE A 322 -15.96 14.53 47.63
N LEU A 323 -15.51 14.86 48.85
CA LEU A 323 -15.53 16.24 49.39
C LEU A 323 -14.15 16.92 49.41
N GLY A 324 -13.07 16.14 49.29
CA GLY A 324 -11.69 16.59 49.40
C GLY A 324 -10.98 16.72 48.06
N ASN A 325 -9.66 16.66 48.13
CA ASN A 325 -8.71 16.78 47.03
C ASN A 325 -8.02 15.44 46.78
N VAL A 326 -7.46 15.26 45.58
CA VAL A 326 -6.48 14.19 45.33
C VAL A 326 -5.10 14.84 45.18
N ASN A 327 -4.17 14.47 46.06
CA ASN A 327 -2.81 15.01 46.09
C ASN A 327 -1.80 13.89 45.87
N ILE A 328 -1.00 13.99 44.80
CA ILE A 328 0.00 13.00 44.43
C ILE A 328 1.34 13.70 44.31
N THR A 329 2.30 13.28 45.13
CA THR A 329 3.63 13.91 45.22
C THR A 329 4.72 12.85 45.12
N SER A 330 5.60 13.00 44.13
CA SER A 330 6.78 12.17 43.96
C SER A 330 8.07 12.95 44.25
N ALA A 331 8.91 12.39 45.10
CA ALA A 331 10.29 12.85 45.29
C ALA A 331 11.17 12.61 44.06
N LYS A 332 10.74 11.75 43.12
CA LYS A 332 11.37 11.53 41.81
C LYS A 332 10.32 11.72 40.72
N GLY A 333 10.03 10.73 39.88
CA GLY A 333 9.08 10.82 38.78
C GLY A 333 7.66 10.34 39.13
N LEU A 334 6.67 10.73 38.33
CA LEU A 334 5.27 10.34 38.44
C LEU A 334 4.79 9.78 37.09
N SER A 335 4.35 8.52 37.07
CA SER A 335 3.73 7.89 35.89
C SER A 335 2.27 7.57 36.20
N ILE A 336 1.37 7.95 35.30
CA ILE A 336 -0.08 7.67 35.39
C ILE A 336 -0.57 7.15 34.04
N SER A 337 -0.78 5.84 33.95
CA SER A 337 -1.13 5.13 32.72
C SER A 337 -2.50 4.47 32.90
N GLY A 338 -3.50 4.91 32.13
CA GLY A 338 -4.89 4.48 32.32
C GLY A 338 -5.44 4.75 33.73
N GLY A 339 -5.39 6.00 34.18
CA GLY A 339 -5.96 6.43 35.46
C GLY A 339 -7.30 7.17 35.32
N ASN A 340 -8.17 7.06 36.31
CA ASN A 340 -9.36 7.89 36.49
C ASN A 340 -9.29 8.59 37.85
N ILE A 341 -8.86 9.86 37.85
CA ILE A 341 -8.50 10.61 39.05
C ILE A 341 -9.47 11.77 39.24
N SER A 342 -10.34 11.67 40.25
CA SER A 342 -11.51 12.53 40.42
C SER A 342 -11.59 13.15 41.82
N ALA A 343 -11.56 14.48 41.91
CA ALA A 343 -11.89 15.25 43.10
C ALA A 343 -13.24 15.96 42.88
N GLN A 344 -14.34 15.31 43.26
CA GLN A 344 -15.70 15.70 42.89
C GLN A 344 -16.13 17.07 43.45
N SER A 345 -15.56 17.48 44.58
CA SER A 345 -15.83 18.80 45.21
C SER A 345 -14.54 19.57 45.54
N GLY A 346 -13.39 19.18 44.97
CA GLY A 346 -12.08 19.69 45.33
C GLY A 346 -11.13 19.80 44.14
N GLN A 347 -9.83 19.71 44.41
CA GLN A 347 -8.78 19.86 43.40
C GLN A 347 -7.99 18.57 43.21
N VAL A 348 -7.40 18.39 42.02
CA VAL A 348 -6.36 17.39 41.79
C VAL A 348 -5.01 18.09 41.68
N ASN A 349 -4.03 17.66 42.49
CA ASN A 349 -2.67 18.19 42.50
C ASN A 349 -1.67 17.07 42.22
N LEU A 350 -0.94 17.18 41.11
CA LEU A 350 0.09 16.24 40.67
C LEU A 350 1.45 16.94 40.66
N GLU A 351 2.43 16.39 41.38
CA GLU A 351 3.76 17.00 41.53
C GLU A 351 4.88 15.95 41.48
N ALA A 352 5.94 16.24 40.73
CA ALA A 352 7.14 15.42 40.62
C ALA A 352 8.43 16.26 40.70
N SER A 353 9.42 15.76 41.45
CA SER A 353 10.65 16.48 41.80
C SER A 353 11.91 16.00 41.07
N GLY A 354 11.81 14.94 40.27
CA GLY A 354 12.91 14.40 39.47
C GLY A 354 12.41 13.56 38.30
N VAL A 355 13.31 12.89 37.59
CA VAL A 355 13.02 12.17 36.33
C VAL A 355 12.61 10.73 36.62
N LEU A 356 11.60 10.22 35.91
CA LEU A 356 11.23 8.80 35.92
C LEU A 356 12.40 7.89 35.52
N ALA A 357 12.40 6.65 36.01
CA ALA A 357 13.33 5.63 35.53
C ALA A 357 13.06 5.20 34.08
N GLU A 358 11.82 5.35 33.62
CA GLU A 358 11.39 4.98 32.27
C GLU A 358 11.33 6.19 31.34
N GLN A 359 11.62 5.96 30.06
CA GLN A 359 11.64 6.98 29.01
C GLN A 359 10.34 6.90 28.21
N TYR A 360 9.63 8.02 28.09
CA TYR A 360 8.47 8.13 27.22
C TYR A 360 8.86 7.88 25.76
N LYS A 361 7.99 7.21 25.00
CA LYS A 361 8.12 7.00 23.57
C LYS A 361 6.79 7.36 22.91
N SER A 362 6.81 8.37 22.06
CA SER A 362 5.64 8.75 21.27
C SER A 362 5.16 7.60 20.40
N SER A 363 3.84 7.50 20.20
CA SER A 363 3.23 6.67 19.15
C SER A 363 3.32 7.32 17.77
N ILE A 364 3.58 8.62 17.70
CA ILE A 364 3.62 9.40 16.47
C ILE A 364 5.02 9.32 15.84
N THR A 365 5.07 8.94 14.57
CA THR A 365 6.27 9.08 13.74
C THR A 365 6.32 10.49 13.16
N SER A 366 7.45 11.19 13.32
CA SER A 366 7.64 12.57 12.83
C SER A 366 7.89 12.59 11.31
N GLY A 367 6.91 12.13 10.54
CA GLY A 367 6.98 11.94 9.10
C GLY A 367 7.67 10.64 8.66
N ALA A 368 7.64 10.38 7.35
CA ALA A 368 8.22 9.17 6.77
C ALA A 368 9.73 9.05 7.04
N ASN A 369 10.12 8.02 7.80
CA ASN A 369 11.48 7.64 8.20
C ASN A 369 12.12 8.37 9.40
N GLN A 370 11.36 9.06 10.26
CA GLN A 370 11.89 9.46 11.59
C GLN A 370 11.47 8.46 12.69
N PRO A 371 12.38 8.07 13.60
CA PRO A 371 12.02 7.25 14.77
C PRO A 371 11.08 8.05 15.68
N PRO A 372 10.16 7.39 16.42
CA PRO A 372 9.25 8.11 17.31
C PRO A 372 9.99 8.87 18.40
N LYS A 373 9.48 10.06 18.75
CA LYS A 373 10.11 10.96 19.72
C LYS A 373 10.21 10.28 21.08
N SER A 374 11.45 10.05 21.54
CA SER A 374 11.73 9.51 22.87
C SER A 374 12.14 10.64 23.81
N LEU A 375 11.57 10.68 25.01
CA LEU A 375 11.73 11.79 25.95
C LEU A 375 11.84 11.29 27.40
N ASN A 376 12.89 11.70 28.10
CA ASN A 376 12.97 11.56 29.56
C ASN A 376 12.07 12.61 30.20
N ALA A 377 11.27 12.25 31.19
CA ALA A 377 10.29 13.15 31.81
C ALA A 377 10.18 12.94 33.32
N SER A 378 9.80 13.99 34.05
CA SER A 378 9.39 13.90 35.45
C SER A 378 7.96 13.40 35.60
N ILE A 379 7.09 13.76 34.66
CA ILE A 379 5.68 13.37 34.67
C ILE A 379 5.35 12.78 33.30
N ILE A 380 4.82 11.56 33.29
CA ILE A 380 4.16 10.95 32.14
C ILE A 380 2.72 10.65 32.56
N ILE A 381 1.77 11.14 31.78
CA ILE A 381 0.36 10.78 31.89
C ILE A 381 -0.09 10.33 30.51
N ASP A 382 -0.47 9.06 30.36
CA ASP A 382 -0.80 8.46 29.07
C ASP A 382 -2.02 7.55 29.11
N GLY A 383 -2.57 7.28 27.92
CA GLY A 383 -3.70 6.36 27.73
C GLY A 383 -3.21 4.94 27.43
N HIS A 384 -3.98 3.94 27.86
CA HIS A 384 -3.71 2.56 27.45
C HIS A 384 -4.24 2.26 26.05
N THR A 385 -3.59 1.34 25.33
CA THR A 385 -4.12 0.80 24.08
C THR A 385 -4.80 -0.55 24.30
N ASP A 386 -6.12 -0.57 24.19
CA ASP A 386 -6.94 -1.78 24.12
C ASP A 386 -6.84 -2.40 22.71
N PHE A 387 -6.89 -3.72 22.62
CA PHE A 387 -6.76 -4.46 21.37
C PHE A 387 -7.89 -5.48 21.23
N TYR A 388 -8.49 -5.51 20.05
CA TYR A 388 -9.62 -6.36 19.71
C TYR A 388 -9.38 -7.03 18.37
N SER A 389 -9.66 -8.32 18.24
CA SER A 389 -9.60 -9.02 16.96
C SER A 389 -10.68 -10.09 16.78
N LYS A 390 -11.03 -10.35 15.53
CA LYS A 390 -12.11 -11.25 15.11
C LYS A 390 -11.67 -12.05 13.90
N GLY A 391 -11.98 -13.35 13.90
CA GLY A 391 -11.48 -14.28 12.88
C GLY A 391 -9.98 -14.56 13.02
N THR A 392 -9.40 -15.17 11.99
CA THR A 392 -7.98 -15.57 11.96
C THR A 392 -7.29 -14.87 10.80
N GLU A 393 -6.12 -14.29 11.05
CA GLU A 393 -5.29 -13.69 10.00
C GLU A 393 -4.98 -14.75 8.92
N GLY A 394 -5.22 -14.40 7.65
CA GLY A 394 -5.03 -15.31 6.51
C GLY A 394 -6.23 -16.21 6.14
N GLU A 395 -7.28 -16.31 6.95
CA GLU A 395 -8.49 -17.09 6.62
C GLU A 395 -9.54 -16.32 5.78
N GLY A 396 -9.19 -15.12 5.31
CA GLY A 396 -9.99 -14.32 4.37
C GLY A 396 -11.15 -13.54 4.98
N ASN A 397 -11.50 -13.81 6.24
CA ASN A 397 -12.35 -12.97 7.08
C ASN A 397 -11.60 -12.69 8.39
N TYR A 398 -11.04 -11.50 8.53
CA TYR A 398 -10.27 -11.08 9.69
C TYR A 398 -10.47 -9.60 9.94
N SER A 399 -10.59 -9.19 11.19
CA SER A 399 -10.61 -7.79 11.55
C SER A 399 -9.95 -7.55 12.91
N PHE A 400 -9.38 -6.35 13.07
CA PHE A 400 -8.89 -5.88 14.36
C PHE A 400 -9.21 -4.40 14.60
N ARG A 401 -9.14 -4.00 15.86
CA ARG A 401 -9.19 -2.61 16.34
C ARG A 401 -8.14 -2.41 17.43
N THR A 402 -7.39 -1.32 17.39
CA THR A 402 -6.69 -0.77 18.56
C THR A 402 -7.38 0.53 18.96
N LEU A 403 -7.91 0.57 20.18
CA LEU A 403 -8.61 1.74 20.73
C LEU A 403 -7.87 2.24 21.96
N VAL A 404 -7.94 3.53 22.24
CA VAL A 404 -7.25 4.15 23.36
C VAL A 404 -8.22 4.33 24.54
N SER A 405 -7.83 3.84 25.72
CA SER A 405 -8.47 4.15 27.00
C SER A 405 -7.72 5.34 27.61
N PRO A 406 -8.25 6.57 27.50
CA PRO A 406 -7.54 7.77 27.92
C PRO A 406 -7.40 7.84 29.45
N THR A 407 -6.34 8.47 29.95
CA THR A 407 -6.30 8.86 31.37
C THR A 407 -7.21 10.08 31.58
N ILE A 408 -8.10 10.00 32.57
CA ILE A 408 -9.07 11.05 32.90
C ILE A 408 -8.70 11.68 34.25
N ILE A 409 -8.61 13.02 34.26
CA ILE A 409 -8.35 13.82 35.47
C ILE A 409 -9.46 14.86 35.62
N ASN A 410 -10.22 14.78 36.70
CA ASN A 410 -11.33 15.67 37.01
C ASN A 410 -11.13 16.34 38.38
N GLY A 411 -11.07 17.66 38.43
CA GLY A 411 -11.01 18.41 39.68
C GLY A 411 -11.99 19.57 39.62
N ASP A 412 -13.14 19.46 40.31
CA ASP A 412 -14.23 20.44 40.21
C ASP A 412 -13.77 21.88 40.47
N LYS A 413 -12.89 22.08 41.46
CA LYS A 413 -12.33 23.38 41.85
C LYS A 413 -10.94 23.69 41.25
N GLY A 414 -10.36 22.77 40.48
CA GLY A 414 -9.10 22.99 39.77
C GLY A 414 -8.28 21.72 39.57
N VAL A 415 -7.38 21.74 38.59
CA VAL A 415 -6.34 20.72 38.39
C VAL A 415 -5.00 21.41 38.24
N THR A 416 -4.00 21.02 39.05
CA THR A 416 -2.62 21.46 38.86
C THR A 416 -1.70 20.27 38.61
N ILE A 417 -0.90 20.35 37.55
CA ILE A 417 0.15 19.38 37.20
C ILE A 417 1.46 20.15 37.10
N ARG A 418 2.47 19.81 37.92
CA ARG A 418 3.73 20.57 37.95
C ARG A 418 5.00 19.71 38.10
N THR A 419 6.02 20.01 37.30
CA THR A 419 7.40 19.57 37.59
C THR A 419 8.08 20.61 38.48
N VAL A 420 8.65 20.18 39.61
CA VAL A 420 9.32 21.07 40.60
C VAL A 420 10.81 20.81 40.75
N GLY A 421 11.33 19.79 40.07
CA GLY A 421 12.76 19.49 40.00
C GLY A 421 13.59 20.58 39.30
N LYS A 422 14.91 20.38 39.24
CA LYS A 422 15.85 21.28 38.53
C LYS A 422 16.81 20.52 37.62
N THR A 423 16.46 19.32 37.20
CA THR A 423 17.26 18.51 36.27
C THR A 423 17.08 18.97 34.83
N LYS A 424 17.98 18.55 33.94
CA LYS A 424 17.89 18.81 32.50
C LYS A 424 16.72 18.09 31.80
N ASP A 425 16.17 17.06 32.43
CA ASP A 425 15.19 16.14 31.83
C ASP A 425 13.82 16.22 32.55
N ASP A 426 13.54 17.30 33.30
CA ASP A 426 12.28 17.49 34.06
C ASP A 426 11.10 17.91 33.17
N ASN A 427 10.95 17.21 32.04
CA ASN A 427 9.89 17.40 31.08
C ASN A 427 8.56 16.84 31.61
N LEU A 428 7.45 17.27 31.00
CA LEU A 428 6.11 16.81 31.29
C LEU A 428 5.49 16.28 29.99
N VAL A 429 4.95 15.06 30.03
CA VAL A 429 4.26 14.44 28.89
C VAL A 429 2.82 14.16 29.27
N LEU A 430 1.90 14.57 28.39
CA LEU A 430 0.51 14.15 28.38
C LEU A 430 0.23 13.50 27.03
N GLN A 431 -0.35 12.30 27.01
CA GLN A 431 -0.80 11.62 25.80
C GLN A 431 -2.23 11.14 26.02
N ALA A 432 -3.14 11.37 25.05
CA ALA A 432 -4.53 10.90 25.11
C ALA A 432 -5.17 11.07 26.51
N THR A 433 -5.04 12.27 27.07
CA THR A 433 -5.43 12.59 28.45
C THR A 433 -6.61 13.58 28.41
N GLY A 434 -7.67 13.28 29.15
CA GLY A 434 -8.81 14.19 29.34
C GLY A 434 -8.71 14.91 30.68
N ILE A 435 -8.59 16.23 30.69
CA ILE A 435 -8.52 17.05 31.91
C ILE A 435 -9.74 17.96 32.01
N THR A 436 -10.52 17.85 33.09
CA THR A 436 -11.72 18.66 33.31
C THR A 436 -11.67 19.42 34.64
N SER A 437 -12.03 20.70 34.63
CA SER A 437 -12.32 21.49 35.83
C SER A 437 -13.54 22.40 35.63
N LYS A 438 -14.71 21.93 36.08
CA LYS A 438 -15.99 22.61 35.80
C LYS A 438 -16.11 23.99 36.43
N ASN A 439 -15.63 24.17 37.66
CA ASN A 439 -15.76 25.40 38.45
C ASN A 439 -14.40 26.07 38.75
N GLY A 440 -13.30 25.52 38.23
CA GLY A 440 -11.94 25.95 38.53
C GLY A 440 -11.01 26.00 37.32
N ASP A 441 -9.73 26.26 37.60
CA ASP A 441 -8.71 26.47 36.59
C ASP A 441 -7.85 25.21 36.41
N VAL A 442 -7.39 24.98 35.18
CA VAL A 442 -6.36 23.97 34.87
C VAL A 442 -5.02 24.66 34.71
N LYS A 443 -4.03 24.25 35.50
CA LYS A 443 -2.67 24.79 35.51
C LYS A 443 -1.64 23.70 35.24
N ILE A 444 -0.88 23.81 34.16
CA ILE A 444 0.17 22.86 33.77
C ILE A 444 1.49 23.62 33.73
N GLU A 445 2.46 23.21 34.55
CA GLU A 445 3.75 23.89 34.70
C GLU A 445 4.93 22.91 34.54
N SER A 446 5.93 23.29 33.76
CA SER A 446 7.18 22.52 33.64
C SER A 446 8.41 23.42 33.75
N ASN A 447 9.48 22.89 34.35
CA ASN A 447 10.79 23.54 34.36
C ASN A 447 11.60 23.27 33.08
N LYS A 448 11.18 22.28 32.29
CA LYS A 448 11.70 21.95 30.96
C LYS A 448 10.55 21.89 29.97
N SER A 449 10.61 21.03 28.96
CA SER A 449 9.60 21.01 27.91
C SER A 449 8.27 20.39 28.38
N ILE A 450 7.19 20.74 27.68
CA ILE A 450 5.89 20.06 27.77
C ILE A 450 5.58 19.47 26.40
N LEU A 451 5.20 18.20 26.37
CA LEU A 451 4.71 17.49 25.19
C LEU A 451 3.26 17.08 25.43
N PHE A 452 2.35 17.66 24.63
CA PHE A 452 0.99 17.15 24.47
C PHE A 452 1.00 16.28 23.21
N ASP A 453 1.05 14.96 23.40
CA ASP A 453 1.13 13.97 22.34
C ASP A 453 -0.25 13.36 22.05
N ALA A 454 -0.42 12.76 20.88
CA ALA A 454 -1.63 11.99 20.55
C ALA A 454 -1.32 10.49 20.50
N ALA A 455 -2.24 9.69 21.03
CA ALA A 455 -2.21 8.24 20.81
C ALA A 455 -2.86 7.91 19.47
N ILE A 456 -2.46 6.80 18.86
CA ILE A 456 -2.98 6.36 17.55
C ILE A 456 -3.96 5.19 17.73
N GLU A 457 -5.17 5.36 17.23
CA GLU A 457 -6.16 4.29 17.08
C GLU A 457 -6.10 3.71 15.67
N GLN A 458 -6.40 2.43 15.49
CA GLN A 458 -6.38 1.76 14.18
C GLN A 458 -7.53 0.78 14.02
N SER A 459 -8.04 0.65 12.81
CA SER A 459 -9.04 -0.34 12.41
C SER A 459 -8.62 -1.06 11.15
N TYR A 460 -8.90 -2.35 11.09
CA TYR A 460 -8.74 -3.15 9.89
C TYR A 460 -9.90 -4.13 9.73
N ASP A 461 -10.49 -4.20 8.53
CA ASP A 461 -11.48 -5.20 8.16
C ASP A 461 -11.15 -5.83 6.80
N LEU A 462 -10.85 -7.12 6.80
CA LEU A 462 -10.77 -7.96 5.61
C LEU A 462 -11.98 -8.90 5.56
N THR A 463 -12.78 -8.83 4.49
CA THR A 463 -13.94 -9.71 4.26
C THR A 463 -13.91 -10.30 2.87
N THR A 464 -13.99 -11.64 2.77
CA THR A 464 -14.04 -12.38 1.51
C THR A 464 -15.37 -13.10 1.35
N THR A 465 -16.16 -12.68 0.35
CA THR A 465 -17.43 -13.33 -0.02
C THR A 465 -17.31 -13.99 -1.40
N THR A 466 -17.99 -15.13 -1.62
CA THR A 466 -18.07 -15.77 -2.94
C THR A 466 -19.51 -16.21 -3.26
N GLU A 467 -20.16 -15.48 -4.15
CA GLU A 467 -21.48 -15.84 -4.69
C GLU A 467 -21.37 -16.77 -5.90
N LYS A 468 -22.33 -17.70 -6.02
CA LYS A 468 -22.47 -18.59 -7.18
C LYS A 468 -23.85 -18.44 -7.83
N LYS A 469 -23.91 -17.74 -8.95
CA LYS A 469 -25.14 -17.51 -9.72
C LYS A 469 -25.22 -18.51 -10.89
N LYS A 470 -26.34 -19.24 -10.98
CA LYS A 470 -26.65 -20.19 -12.07
C LYS A 470 -27.67 -19.56 -13.01
N SER A 471 -27.56 -19.84 -14.31
CA SER A 471 -28.56 -19.45 -15.31
C SER A 471 -28.66 -20.51 -16.42
N TRP A 472 -29.75 -20.48 -17.20
CA TRP A 472 -30.00 -21.40 -18.33
C TRP A 472 -29.89 -22.88 -17.94
N GLY A 473 -30.79 -23.35 -17.06
CA GLY A 473 -30.80 -24.75 -16.59
C GLY A 473 -29.55 -25.18 -15.80
N GLY A 474 -28.66 -24.24 -15.43
CA GLY A 474 -27.38 -24.53 -14.78
C GLY A 474 -26.20 -24.71 -15.73
N LEU A 475 -26.40 -24.55 -17.05
CA LEU A 475 -25.36 -24.63 -18.08
C LEU A 475 -24.35 -23.47 -17.98
N LYS A 476 -24.80 -22.29 -17.54
CA LYS A 476 -23.96 -21.12 -17.30
C LYS A 476 -23.80 -20.90 -15.80
N LYS A 477 -22.55 -20.97 -15.32
CA LYS A 477 -22.15 -20.75 -13.93
C LYS A 477 -21.33 -19.46 -13.85
N LYS A 478 -21.72 -18.55 -12.96
CA LYS A 478 -21.00 -17.32 -12.66
C LYS A 478 -20.58 -17.34 -11.19
N TYR A 479 -19.29 -17.24 -10.96
CA TYR A 479 -18.71 -17.07 -9.63
C TYR A 479 -18.33 -15.59 -9.48
N ILE A 480 -18.72 -14.97 -8.38
CA ILE A 480 -18.39 -13.60 -8.02
C ILE A 480 -17.71 -13.66 -6.67
N THR A 481 -16.40 -13.47 -6.65
CA THR A 481 -15.64 -13.31 -5.41
C THR A 481 -15.42 -11.82 -5.20
N THR A 482 -15.81 -11.31 -4.03
CA THR A 482 -15.56 -9.95 -3.59
C THR A 482 -14.70 -10.01 -2.35
N VAL A 483 -13.52 -9.40 -2.41
CA VAL A 483 -12.68 -9.09 -1.24
C VAL A 483 -12.87 -7.61 -0.93
N SER A 484 -13.20 -7.29 0.31
CA SER A 484 -13.25 -5.92 0.82
C SER A 484 -12.20 -5.79 1.90
N GLU A 485 -11.39 -4.75 1.82
CA GLU A 485 -10.31 -4.43 2.75
C GLU A 485 -10.47 -2.96 3.16
N ASN A 486 -10.79 -2.71 4.43
CA ASN A 486 -10.82 -1.36 5.01
C ASN A 486 -9.69 -1.25 6.03
N ASN A 487 -9.02 -0.10 6.07
CA ASN A 487 -7.99 0.24 7.04
C ASN A 487 -8.14 1.72 7.41
N ASP A 488 -8.36 2.02 8.68
CA ASP A 488 -8.43 3.40 9.18
C ASP A 488 -7.47 3.62 10.34
N THR A 489 -7.09 4.87 10.57
CA THR A 489 -6.15 5.30 11.60
C THR A 489 -6.57 6.69 12.07
N ASN A 490 -6.86 6.82 13.36
CA ASN A 490 -7.38 8.04 13.98
C ASN A 490 -6.46 8.49 15.13
N ALA A 491 -6.63 9.71 15.62
CA ALA A 491 -5.81 10.28 16.69
C ALA A 491 -6.62 10.60 17.96
N ALA A 492 -6.15 10.11 19.11
CA ALA A 492 -6.64 10.47 20.44
C ALA A 492 -5.76 11.57 21.05
N SER A 493 -6.22 12.82 20.96
CA SER A 493 -5.56 14.04 21.45
C SER A 493 -5.58 14.19 22.98
N VAL A 494 -4.78 15.13 23.49
CA VAL A 494 -4.99 15.66 24.85
C VAL A 494 -6.08 16.73 24.81
N ASP A 495 -7.10 16.55 25.63
CA ASP A 495 -8.29 17.39 25.70
C ASP A 495 -8.38 18.05 27.08
N ILE A 496 -8.54 19.38 27.12
CA ILE A 496 -8.64 20.15 28.36
C ILE A 496 -9.87 21.03 28.33
N SER A 497 -10.73 20.92 29.35
CA SER A 497 -11.92 21.75 29.54
C SER A 497 -11.91 22.38 30.93
N ALA A 498 -11.92 23.70 31.05
CA ALA A 498 -11.79 24.40 32.33
C ALA A 498 -12.49 25.76 32.34
N LYS A 499 -12.53 26.44 33.50
CA LYS A 499 -12.86 27.86 33.55
C LYS A 499 -11.74 28.72 32.94
N ASN A 500 -10.48 28.44 33.29
CA ASN A 500 -9.30 28.99 32.64
C ASN A 500 -8.25 27.90 32.47
N ILE A 501 -7.45 28.01 31.40
CA ILE A 501 -6.34 27.09 31.10
C ILE A 501 -5.05 27.90 31.08
N SER A 502 -4.09 27.52 31.93
CA SER A 502 -2.76 28.12 31.98
C SER A 502 -1.69 27.05 31.79
N ILE A 503 -0.97 27.09 30.67
CA ILE A 503 0.13 26.18 30.35
C ILE A 503 1.41 27.01 30.29
N GLU A 504 2.42 26.67 31.11
CA GLU A 504 3.67 27.45 31.20
C GLU A 504 4.91 26.56 31.32
N THR A 505 5.90 26.78 30.44
CA THR A 505 7.29 26.36 30.70
C THR A 505 8.07 27.54 31.24
N LYS A 506 8.88 27.32 32.28
CA LYS A 506 9.65 28.40 32.88
C LYS A 506 10.68 28.95 31.90
N LYS A 507 10.97 30.25 32.03
CA LYS A 507 11.92 30.99 31.19
C LYS A 507 13.26 30.26 31.12
N LEU A 508 13.84 30.24 29.91
CA LEU A 508 15.10 29.57 29.60
C LEU A 508 16.20 29.93 30.60
N ASP A 509 16.94 28.93 31.08
CA ASP A 509 18.20 29.15 31.79
C ASP A 509 19.15 29.90 30.85
N PRO A 510 19.71 31.07 31.23
CA PRO A 510 20.57 31.87 30.36
C PRO A 510 21.83 31.15 29.83
N SER A 511 22.18 29.98 30.38
CA SER A 511 23.28 29.14 29.91
C SER A 511 22.92 28.19 28.74
N VAL A 512 21.63 28.01 28.42
CA VAL A 512 21.18 27.15 27.32
C VAL A 512 21.33 27.88 25.98
N ALA A 513 21.80 27.16 24.95
CA ALA A 513 22.05 27.72 23.64
C ALA A 513 20.74 28.20 22.96
N ALA A 514 20.72 29.46 22.53
CA ALA A 514 19.58 30.11 21.87
C ALA A 514 19.11 29.45 20.55
N GLN A 515 19.82 28.44 20.05
CA GLN A 515 19.48 27.69 18.83
C GLN A 515 18.71 26.39 19.13
N THR A 516 18.71 25.94 20.40
CA THR A 516 18.07 24.69 20.85
C THR A 516 17.49 24.89 22.25
N PRO A 517 16.41 25.68 22.42
CA PRO A 517 15.72 25.79 23.70
C PRO A 517 15.26 24.42 24.22
N ASP A 518 15.43 24.17 25.53
CA ASP A 518 15.15 22.88 26.18
C ASP A 518 13.83 22.88 27.00
N ASN A 519 13.04 23.93 26.83
CA ASN A 519 11.81 24.25 27.54
C ASN A 519 10.66 24.58 26.57
N ASN A 520 10.53 23.79 25.51
CA ASN A 520 9.55 23.98 24.45
C ASN A 520 8.16 23.51 24.89
N ILE A 521 7.12 23.99 24.21
CA ILE A 521 5.78 23.43 24.29
C ILE A 521 5.45 22.89 22.90
N ASP A 522 5.32 21.57 22.78
CA ASP A 522 4.92 20.88 21.56
C ASP A 522 3.51 20.29 21.76
N ILE A 523 2.58 20.62 20.88
CA ILE A 523 1.16 20.23 20.95
C ILE A 523 0.76 19.54 19.65
N TYR A 524 0.44 18.25 19.73
CA TYR A 524 -0.06 17.46 18.60
C TYR A 524 -1.58 17.32 18.72
N SER A 525 -2.33 18.04 17.87
CA SER A 525 -3.80 18.04 17.79
C SER A 525 -4.57 18.30 19.10
N GLY A 526 -3.95 18.94 20.10
CA GLY A 526 -4.58 19.19 21.41
C GLY A 526 -5.82 20.09 21.32
N ARG A 527 -6.84 19.81 22.14
CA ARG A 527 -8.12 20.55 22.17
C ARG A 527 -8.32 21.24 23.51
N PHE A 528 -8.27 22.57 23.54
CA PHE A 528 -8.30 23.36 24.78
C PHE A 528 -9.53 24.29 24.80
N THR A 529 -10.44 24.07 25.75
CA THR A 529 -11.71 24.79 25.87
C THR A 529 -11.83 25.51 27.23
N ALA A 530 -12.02 26.82 27.19
CA ALA A 530 -12.25 27.68 28.36
C ALA A 530 -13.51 28.54 28.16
N GLU A 531 -14.69 27.92 28.25
CA GLU A 531 -15.97 28.61 27.98
C GLU A 531 -16.21 29.78 28.95
N GLY A 532 -16.28 31.01 28.42
CA GLY A 532 -16.43 32.22 29.24
C GLY A 532 -15.14 32.67 29.97
N GLY A 533 -13.99 32.09 29.63
CA GLY A 533 -12.72 32.35 30.31
C GLY A 533 -11.50 32.43 29.38
N THR A 534 -10.30 32.12 29.89
CA THR A 534 -9.03 32.40 29.20
C THR A 534 -8.22 31.14 28.93
N VAL A 535 -7.63 31.03 27.74
CA VAL A 535 -6.52 30.11 27.44
C VAL A 535 -5.23 30.93 27.35
N SER A 536 -4.25 30.63 28.22
CA SER A 536 -2.94 31.28 28.29
C SER A 536 -1.82 30.26 28.17
N ILE A 537 -1.09 30.28 27.06
CA ILE A 537 0.03 29.36 26.79
C ILE A 537 1.34 30.14 26.67
N LYS A 538 2.30 29.85 27.55
CA LYS A 538 3.58 30.55 27.66
C LYS A 538 4.74 29.56 27.57
N SER A 539 5.41 29.53 26.44
CA SER A 539 6.67 28.80 26.29
C SER A 539 7.85 29.70 26.60
N GLY A 540 8.71 29.27 27.53
CA GLY A 540 10.06 29.84 27.69
C GLY A 540 11.00 29.50 26.52
N GLY A 541 10.62 28.56 25.67
CA GLY A 541 11.31 28.10 24.46
C GLY A 541 10.51 28.40 23.19
N ASN A 542 10.49 27.43 22.27
CA ASN A 542 9.59 27.40 21.11
C ASN A 542 8.17 26.99 21.52
N LEU A 543 7.15 27.42 20.76
CA LEU A 543 5.76 27.00 20.92
C LEU A 543 5.24 26.42 19.60
N ASN A 544 5.01 25.12 19.53
CA ASN A 544 4.63 24.42 18.30
C ASN A 544 3.26 23.76 18.45
N PHE A 545 2.34 24.09 17.54
CA PHE A 545 1.08 23.39 17.33
C PHE A 545 1.20 22.61 16.02
N TYR A 546 1.34 21.30 16.16
CA TYR A 546 1.45 20.32 15.09
C TYR A 546 0.11 19.63 14.84
N THR A 547 -0.02 19.08 13.64
CA THR A 547 -1.08 18.16 13.25
C THR A 547 -0.70 16.71 13.51
N VAL A 548 -1.71 15.84 13.51
CA VAL A 548 -1.53 14.37 13.49
C VAL A 548 -2.26 13.82 12.27
N GLU A 549 -1.63 12.87 11.59
CA GLU A 549 -2.19 12.27 10.38
C GLU A 549 -3.24 11.20 10.74
N GLU A 550 -4.48 11.45 10.34
CA GLU A 550 -5.55 10.46 10.29
C GLU A 550 -5.68 9.93 8.85
N SER A 551 -6.01 8.65 8.69
CA SER A 551 -6.23 8.06 7.37
C SER A 551 -7.39 7.08 7.35
N SER A 552 -8.03 6.94 6.20
CA SER A 552 -9.04 5.92 5.92
C SER A 552 -8.85 5.41 4.50
N SER A 553 -8.79 4.09 4.33
CA SER A 553 -8.51 3.44 3.07
C SER A 553 -9.42 2.24 2.87
N SER A 554 -10.25 2.26 1.83
CA SER A 554 -11.11 1.15 1.44
C SER A 554 -10.74 0.63 0.06
N THR A 555 -10.50 -0.66 -0.06
CA THR A 555 -10.23 -1.38 -1.31
C THR A 555 -11.25 -2.50 -1.51
N VAL A 556 -11.87 -2.53 -2.69
CA VAL A 556 -12.87 -3.53 -3.08
C VAL A 556 -12.45 -4.23 -4.37
N ASP A 557 -12.14 -5.52 -4.25
CA ASP A 557 -11.63 -6.40 -5.30
C ASP A 557 -12.70 -7.40 -5.74
N VAL A 558 -13.31 -7.15 -6.91
CA VAL A 558 -14.38 -7.98 -7.47
C VAL A 558 -13.88 -8.82 -8.64
N THR A 559 -13.70 -10.12 -8.40
CA THR A 559 -13.39 -11.12 -9.44
C THR A 559 -14.65 -11.86 -9.89
N LYS A 560 -15.03 -11.68 -11.16
CA LYS A 560 -16.14 -12.37 -11.82
C LYS A 560 -15.59 -13.41 -12.81
N LYS A 561 -15.83 -14.70 -12.56
CA LYS A 561 -15.49 -15.81 -13.47
C LYS A 561 -16.77 -16.42 -14.05
N THR A 562 -16.87 -16.51 -15.37
CA THR A 562 -18.00 -17.16 -16.07
C THR A 562 -17.54 -18.42 -16.79
N SER A 563 -18.21 -19.55 -16.52
CA SER A 563 -17.95 -20.83 -17.19
C SER A 563 -19.23 -21.47 -17.74
N TYR A 564 -19.06 -22.26 -18.79
CA TYR A 564 -20.11 -22.95 -19.55
C TYR A 564 -19.84 -24.47 -19.56
N SER A 565 -20.81 -25.27 -19.99
CA SER A 565 -20.63 -26.72 -20.22
C SER A 565 -19.66 -27.03 -21.36
N LYS A 566 -19.12 -28.27 -21.38
CA LYS A 566 -17.99 -28.71 -22.21
C LYS A 566 -18.04 -28.35 -23.72
N LEU A 567 -19.23 -28.22 -24.30
CA LEU A 567 -19.39 -27.92 -25.74
C LEU A 567 -19.24 -26.42 -26.07
N ILE A 568 -19.40 -25.53 -25.09
CA ILE A 568 -19.39 -24.06 -25.27
C ILE A 568 -18.22 -23.39 -24.50
N SER A 569 -17.55 -24.15 -23.63
CA SER A 569 -16.54 -23.63 -22.69
C SER A 569 -15.28 -23.01 -23.33
N LEU A 570 -14.85 -23.48 -24.50
CA LEU A 570 -13.62 -23.01 -25.15
C LEU A 570 -13.68 -21.54 -25.61
N LEU A 571 -14.86 -21.06 -26.04
CA LEU A 571 -15.00 -19.72 -26.65
C LEU A 571 -15.71 -18.70 -25.76
N ALA A 572 -16.54 -19.15 -24.81
CA ALA A 572 -17.42 -18.27 -24.02
C ALA A 572 -16.93 -17.98 -22.58
N SER A 573 -15.87 -18.65 -22.12
CA SER A 573 -15.33 -18.41 -20.78
C SER A 573 -14.68 -17.02 -20.67
N SER A 574 -14.85 -16.38 -19.51
CA SER A 574 -14.36 -15.01 -19.28
C SER A 574 -14.04 -14.75 -17.81
N LYS A 575 -13.00 -13.96 -17.58
CA LYS A 575 -12.63 -13.37 -16.30
C LYS A 575 -12.80 -11.85 -16.38
N THR A 576 -13.33 -11.25 -15.33
CA THR A 576 -13.28 -9.80 -15.12
C THR A 576 -12.79 -9.56 -13.71
N THR A 577 -11.78 -8.71 -13.57
CA THR A 577 -11.32 -8.15 -12.30
C THR A 577 -11.69 -6.68 -12.26
N THR A 578 -12.08 -6.19 -11.08
CA THR A 578 -12.37 -4.79 -10.83
C THR A 578 -11.87 -4.50 -9.43
N ASN A 579 -10.77 -3.78 -9.36
CA ASN A 579 -10.19 -3.21 -8.16
C ASN A 579 -10.68 -1.76 -8.07
N THR A 580 -11.20 -1.36 -6.92
CA THR A 580 -11.56 0.03 -6.61
C THR A 580 -10.93 0.36 -5.27
N THR A 581 -10.14 1.42 -5.20
CA THR A 581 -9.53 1.89 -3.95
C THR A 581 -9.89 3.35 -3.75
N ARG A 582 -10.24 3.72 -2.52
CA ARG A 582 -10.35 5.10 -2.07
C ARG A 582 -9.52 5.24 -0.81
N THR A 583 -8.59 6.20 -0.80
CA THR A 583 -7.74 6.52 0.34
C THR A 583 -7.89 8.00 0.64
N GLN A 584 -8.14 8.33 1.89
CA GLN A 584 -8.19 9.68 2.43
C GLN A 584 -7.13 9.78 3.52
N ILE A 585 -6.35 10.86 3.51
CA ILE A 585 -5.37 11.21 4.52
C ILE A 585 -5.69 12.65 4.95
N SER A 586 -5.72 12.94 6.24
CA SER A 586 -6.04 14.27 6.77
C SER A 586 -5.18 14.60 7.99
N GLU A 587 -4.63 15.80 8.00
CA GLU A 587 -3.89 16.35 9.12
C GLU A 587 -4.86 17.02 10.10
N LEU A 588 -5.09 16.41 11.28
CA LEU A 588 -5.96 16.92 12.34
C LEU A 588 -5.27 18.09 13.07
N PRO A 589 -5.79 19.33 13.05
CA PRO A 589 -5.16 20.46 13.75
C PRO A 589 -5.42 20.45 15.26
N ALA A 590 -4.74 21.34 15.98
CA ALA A 590 -5.06 21.68 17.36
C ALA A 590 -6.09 22.83 17.41
N THR A 591 -6.97 22.83 18.40
CA THR A 591 -8.10 23.77 18.53
C THR A 591 -8.11 24.43 19.91
N LEU A 592 -8.23 25.76 19.95
CA LEU A 592 -8.30 26.57 21.16
C LEU A 592 -9.60 27.39 21.17
N LYS A 593 -10.43 27.25 22.20
CA LYS A 593 -11.74 27.91 22.32
C LYS A 593 -11.86 28.66 23.65
N ALA A 594 -12.10 29.98 23.65
CA ALA A 594 -12.17 30.79 24.87
C ALA A 594 -12.95 32.12 24.72
N ASP A 595 -13.06 32.92 25.78
CA ASP A 595 -13.31 34.37 25.61
C ASP A 595 -12.04 35.06 25.10
N TYR A 596 -10.90 34.74 25.73
CA TYR A 596 -9.59 35.30 25.44
C TYR A 596 -8.57 34.20 25.19
N ILE A 597 -7.80 34.30 24.10
CA ILE A 597 -6.68 33.40 23.82
C ILE A 597 -5.36 34.18 23.77
N GLY A 598 -4.41 33.81 24.61
CA GLY A 598 -3.07 34.41 24.66
C GLY A 598 -2.00 33.33 24.48
N THR A 599 -1.20 33.44 23.42
CA THR A 599 -0.01 32.59 23.23
C THR A 599 1.26 33.43 23.26
N LYS A 600 2.32 32.89 23.87
CA LYS A 600 3.62 33.54 23.97
C LYS A 600 4.78 32.56 23.90
N SER A 601 5.70 32.72 22.95
CA SER A 601 7.00 32.03 22.94
C SER A 601 8.16 32.97 23.26
N GLY A 602 9.20 32.44 23.92
CA GLY A 602 10.50 33.10 24.05
C GLY A 602 11.31 33.08 22.76
N PHE A 603 11.09 32.05 21.93
CA PHE A 603 11.72 31.81 20.64
C PHE A 603 10.63 31.73 19.56
N ASP A 604 10.72 30.82 18.58
CA ASP A 604 9.78 30.74 17.46
C ASP A 604 8.41 30.18 17.90
N THR A 605 7.36 30.51 17.14
CA THR A 605 6.03 29.89 17.23
C THR A 605 5.65 29.27 15.89
N LYS A 606 5.11 28.06 15.90
CA LYS A 606 4.62 27.32 14.73
C LYS A 606 3.16 26.95 14.88
N LEU A 607 2.33 27.34 13.92
CA LEU A 607 0.90 27.01 13.86
C LEU A 607 0.64 26.21 12.59
N VAL A 608 0.35 24.91 12.70
CA VAL A 608 -0.05 24.05 11.58
C VAL A 608 -1.58 23.88 11.62
N GLY A 609 -2.29 24.55 10.69
CA GLY A 609 -3.76 24.54 10.58
C GLY A 609 -4.55 24.96 11.84
N THR A 610 -3.86 25.47 12.87
CA THR A 610 -4.39 25.65 14.23
C THR A 610 -5.62 26.55 14.27
N GLU A 611 -6.65 26.10 14.96
CA GLU A 611 -7.95 26.77 15.00
C GLU A 611 -8.13 27.53 16.32
N PHE A 612 -8.45 28.83 16.22
CA PHE A 612 -8.68 29.72 17.35
C PHE A 612 -10.13 30.21 17.30
N GLU A 613 -10.95 29.84 18.28
CA GLU A 613 -12.31 30.35 18.49
C GLU A 613 -12.34 31.27 19.71
N TYR A 614 -12.57 32.56 19.52
CA TYR A 614 -12.56 33.53 20.62
C TYR A 614 -13.72 34.52 20.60
N LEU A 615 -14.31 34.77 21.77
CA LEU A 615 -15.47 35.66 21.90
C LEU A 615 -15.10 37.13 22.16
N LYS A 616 -13.83 37.45 22.50
CA LYS A 616 -13.40 38.82 22.83
C LYS A 616 -12.11 39.25 22.13
N ASP A 617 -11.00 38.54 22.32
CA ASP A 617 -9.71 38.88 21.70
C ASP A 617 -8.75 37.67 21.64
N ALA A 618 -7.81 37.69 20.69
CA ALA A 618 -6.72 36.73 20.58
C ALA A 618 -5.38 37.45 20.33
N THR A 619 -4.37 37.14 21.14
CA THR A 619 -3.02 37.73 21.04
C THR A 619 -1.97 36.64 20.91
N ILE A 620 -1.12 36.76 19.89
CA ILE A 620 -0.06 35.81 19.54
C ILE A 620 1.28 36.57 19.58
N GLU A 621 2.10 36.28 20.59
CA GLU A 621 3.42 36.88 20.78
C GLU A 621 4.55 35.84 20.55
N THR A 622 5.55 36.18 19.75
CA THR A 622 6.74 35.35 19.55
C THR A 622 8.01 36.19 19.62
N GLY A 623 9.00 35.68 20.37
CA GLY A 623 10.34 36.27 20.45
C GLY A 623 11.19 36.01 19.21
N GLY A 624 10.82 35.00 18.42
CA GLY A 624 11.40 34.69 17.12
C GLY A 624 10.39 34.92 15.99
N THR A 625 10.37 33.98 15.04
CA THR A 625 9.46 33.92 13.89
C THR A 625 8.08 33.42 14.32
N LEU A 626 7.02 33.83 13.61
CA LEU A 626 5.73 33.13 13.63
C LEU A 626 5.51 32.44 12.27
N GLU A 627 5.53 31.11 12.27
CA GLU A 627 5.24 30.27 11.11
C GLU A 627 3.75 29.89 11.07
N LEU A 628 3.05 30.26 9.99
CA LEU A 628 1.68 29.83 9.68
C LEU A 628 1.71 28.83 8.53
N ILE A 629 1.44 27.56 8.85
CA ILE A 629 1.56 26.40 7.95
C ILE A 629 0.18 25.83 7.69
N ALA A 630 -0.11 25.47 6.44
CA ALA A 630 -1.39 24.89 6.08
C ALA A 630 -1.44 23.39 6.39
N ALA A 631 -2.42 22.96 7.19
CA ALA A 631 -2.74 21.54 7.39
C ALA A 631 -3.39 20.97 6.12
N LYS A 632 -3.06 19.74 5.75
CA LYS A 632 -3.49 19.14 4.47
C LYS A 632 -4.51 18.01 4.62
N THR A 633 -5.37 17.88 3.61
CA THR A 633 -6.19 16.69 3.36
C THR A 633 -5.98 16.24 1.92
N SER A 634 -5.72 14.95 1.71
CA SER A 634 -5.54 14.32 0.41
C SER A 634 -6.55 13.21 0.20
N ILE A 635 -7.25 13.22 -0.94
CA ILE A 635 -8.19 12.17 -1.35
C ILE A 635 -7.69 11.57 -2.66
N THR A 636 -7.41 10.27 -2.64
CA THR A 636 -7.04 9.47 -3.81
C THR A 636 -8.14 8.48 -4.11
N GLU A 637 -8.65 8.47 -5.34
CA GLU A 637 -9.57 7.44 -5.85
C GLU A 637 -8.95 6.72 -7.04
N LEU A 638 -9.02 5.39 -7.05
CA LEU A 638 -8.47 4.52 -8.07
C LEU A 638 -9.51 3.49 -8.50
N LEU A 639 -9.57 3.22 -9.81
CA LEU A 639 -10.47 2.25 -10.42
C LEU A 639 -9.75 1.52 -11.55
N LYS A 640 -9.35 0.29 -11.27
CA LYS A 640 -8.71 -0.58 -12.25
C LYS A 640 -9.64 -1.71 -12.66
N LYS A 641 -9.98 -1.79 -13.94
CA LYS A 641 -10.80 -2.87 -14.52
C LYS A 641 -10.01 -3.62 -15.57
N GLU A 642 -9.97 -4.94 -15.47
CA GLU A 642 -9.41 -5.80 -16.51
C GLU A 642 -10.47 -6.84 -16.92
N LYS A 643 -10.58 -7.09 -18.21
CA LYS A 643 -11.43 -8.12 -18.80
C LYS A 643 -10.57 -8.97 -19.72
N SER A 644 -10.66 -10.30 -19.58
CA SER A 644 -10.01 -11.23 -20.48
C SER A 644 -10.90 -12.43 -20.81
N SER A 645 -10.83 -12.82 -22.07
CA SER A 645 -11.30 -14.10 -22.61
C SER A 645 -10.16 -14.73 -23.43
N LEU A 646 -10.40 -15.89 -24.06
CA LEU A 646 -9.41 -16.50 -24.95
C LEU A 646 -9.19 -15.71 -26.25
N ALA A 647 -10.07 -14.77 -26.59
CA ALA A 647 -9.99 -13.99 -27.82
C ALA A 647 -9.77 -12.48 -27.60
N TRP A 648 -10.28 -11.90 -26.51
CA TRP A 648 -10.32 -10.44 -26.31
C TRP A 648 -9.81 -10.03 -24.93
N GLN A 649 -9.13 -8.89 -24.88
CA GLN A 649 -8.71 -8.24 -23.64
C GLN A 649 -9.05 -6.75 -23.64
N ALA A 650 -9.41 -6.23 -22.48
CA ALA A 650 -9.61 -4.79 -22.27
C ALA A 650 -9.18 -4.40 -20.85
N MET A 651 -8.54 -3.24 -20.72
CA MET A 651 -8.13 -2.62 -19.48
C MET A 651 -8.63 -1.18 -19.40
N GLN A 652 -9.07 -0.77 -18.21
CA GLN A 652 -9.30 0.62 -17.85
C GLN A 652 -8.54 0.89 -16.55
N ASP A 653 -7.82 2.00 -16.52
CA ASP A 653 -7.17 2.58 -15.35
C ASP A 653 -7.64 4.02 -15.23
N LYS A 654 -8.50 4.28 -14.26
CA LYS A 654 -9.04 5.61 -13.97
C LYS A 654 -8.67 5.97 -12.54
N GLY A 655 -8.26 7.20 -12.29
CA GLY A 655 -8.10 7.69 -10.93
C GLY A 655 -8.09 9.21 -10.83
N SER A 656 -8.02 9.69 -9.60
CA SER A 656 -7.92 11.10 -9.25
C SER A 656 -7.20 11.28 -7.91
N ILE A 657 -6.45 12.37 -7.79
CA ILE A 657 -5.81 12.82 -6.54
C ILE A 657 -6.21 14.28 -6.34
N THR A 658 -6.83 14.58 -5.20
CA THR A 658 -7.32 15.91 -4.81
C THR A 658 -6.74 16.26 -3.46
N GLU A 659 -5.89 17.29 -3.40
CA GLU A 659 -5.41 17.88 -2.16
C GLU A 659 -6.11 19.21 -1.85
N THR A 660 -6.54 19.38 -0.61
CA THR A 660 -7.00 20.63 0.00
C THR A 660 -6.09 20.98 1.18
N ALA A 661 -6.03 22.25 1.56
CA ALA A 661 -5.30 22.65 2.75
C ALA A 661 -5.97 23.83 3.47
N GLN A 662 -5.79 23.88 4.79
CA GLN A 662 -6.38 24.84 5.72
C GLN A 662 -5.27 25.57 6.47
N LEU A 663 -5.24 26.90 6.38
CA LEU A 663 -4.35 27.75 7.18
C LEU A 663 -4.84 27.86 8.63
N PRO A 664 -3.98 28.27 9.58
CA PRO A 664 -4.39 28.60 10.93
C PRO A 664 -5.49 29.68 10.91
N SER A 665 -6.60 29.43 11.59
CA SER A 665 -7.82 30.22 11.49
C SER A 665 -8.16 30.93 12.81
N PHE A 666 -8.62 32.17 12.72
CA PHE A 666 -8.88 33.06 13.86
C PHE A 666 -10.33 33.55 13.83
N ASN A 667 -11.21 32.71 14.38
CA ASN A 667 -12.66 32.91 14.40
C ASN A 667 -13.07 33.70 15.65
N GLY A 668 -13.21 35.03 15.51
CA GLY A 668 -13.72 35.89 16.57
C GLY A 668 -14.25 37.24 16.06
N PRO A 669 -14.86 38.07 16.92
CA PRO A 669 -15.52 39.32 16.52
C PRO A 669 -14.54 40.46 16.20
N VAL A 670 -13.25 40.29 16.48
CA VAL A 670 -12.16 41.24 16.20
C VAL A 670 -10.98 40.49 15.59
N LEU A 671 -10.14 41.18 14.82
CA LEU A 671 -8.91 40.59 14.28
C LEU A 671 -7.89 40.30 15.40
N PRO A 672 -7.12 39.21 15.30
CA PRO A 672 -6.13 38.84 16.32
C PRO A 672 -4.88 39.73 16.25
N THR A 673 -4.23 39.94 17.40
CA THR A 673 -3.00 40.74 17.50
C THR A 673 -1.75 39.85 17.33
N PHE A 674 -0.96 40.08 16.29
CA PHE A 674 0.32 39.39 16.05
C PHE A 674 1.55 40.24 16.35
N LYS A 675 2.37 39.80 17.31
CA LYS A 675 3.68 40.41 17.64
C LYS A 675 4.79 39.40 17.42
N ALA A 676 5.49 39.49 16.30
CA ALA A 676 6.59 38.59 15.97
C ALA A 676 7.90 39.35 15.80
N ALA A 677 8.84 39.18 16.73
CA ALA A 677 10.09 39.95 16.73
C ALA A 677 11.07 39.52 15.62
N GLY A 678 11.00 38.26 15.17
CA GLY A 678 11.71 37.72 14.01
C GLY A 678 10.92 37.81 12.68
N GLY A 679 9.70 38.35 12.71
CA GLY A 679 8.80 38.42 11.54
C GLY A 679 7.87 37.21 11.37
N LEU A 680 7.17 37.19 10.26
CA LEU A 680 6.13 36.21 9.90
C LEU A 680 6.59 35.37 8.70
N SER A 681 6.31 34.08 8.73
CA SER A 681 6.41 33.18 7.56
C SER A 681 5.06 32.53 7.33
N VAL A 682 4.46 32.73 6.16
CA VAL A 682 3.06 32.38 5.89
C VAL A 682 2.96 31.55 4.63
N GLN A 683 2.43 30.33 4.75
CA GLN A 683 2.16 29.50 3.60
C GLN A 683 0.95 30.00 2.81
N VAL A 684 1.01 29.87 1.48
CA VAL A 684 -0.09 30.18 0.57
C VAL A 684 -0.40 28.92 -0.24
N PRO A 685 -1.44 28.15 0.14
CA PRO A 685 -1.85 26.97 -0.61
C PRO A 685 -2.51 27.37 -1.93
N ILE A 686 -1.98 26.88 -3.04
CA ILE A 686 -2.48 27.15 -4.40
C ILE A 686 -2.61 25.82 -5.17
N SER A 687 -3.72 25.64 -5.89
CA SER A 687 -3.93 24.50 -6.77
C SER A 687 -2.88 24.40 -7.89
N GLU A 688 -2.34 23.20 -8.14
CA GLU A 688 -1.48 22.89 -9.31
C GLU A 688 -2.13 23.35 -10.64
N LYS A 689 -3.46 23.35 -10.72
CA LYS A 689 -4.22 23.80 -11.90
C LYS A 689 -4.20 25.32 -12.09
N ASP A 690 -3.90 26.12 -11.07
CA ASP A 690 -4.06 27.59 -11.04
C ASP A 690 -2.76 28.36 -10.75
N ALA A 691 -1.69 27.67 -10.34
CA ALA A 691 -0.37 28.24 -10.04
C ALA A 691 0.24 29.14 -11.14
N ASN A 692 -0.14 28.92 -12.41
CA ASN A 692 0.31 29.72 -13.56
C ASN A 692 -0.71 30.79 -14.03
N LYS A 693 -1.82 30.97 -13.31
CA LYS A 693 -2.94 31.86 -13.70
C LYS A 693 -3.23 32.98 -12.72
N VAL A 694 -2.77 32.86 -11.47
CA VAL A 694 -3.14 33.74 -10.35
C VAL A 694 -1.89 34.42 -9.83
N GLU A 695 -1.90 35.75 -9.73
CA GLU A 695 -0.85 36.47 -9.02
C GLU A 695 -0.92 36.14 -7.52
N LEU A 696 0.23 35.97 -6.86
CA LEU A 696 0.29 35.57 -5.44
C LEU A 696 -0.59 36.47 -4.54
N ARG A 697 -0.67 37.77 -4.86
CA ARG A 697 -1.50 38.74 -4.13
C ARG A 697 -3.00 38.47 -4.25
N ASP A 698 -3.47 38.04 -5.42
CA ASP A 698 -4.88 37.71 -5.64
C ASP A 698 -5.26 36.40 -4.94
N ALA A 699 -4.36 35.41 -4.92
CA ALA A 699 -4.53 34.18 -4.15
C ALA A 699 -4.66 34.48 -2.64
N ILE A 700 -3.81 35.35 -2.10
CA ILE A 700 -3.90 35.79 -0.69
C ILE A 700 -5.22 36.53 -0.42
N LEU A 701 -5.65 37.40 -1.34
CA LEU A 701 -6.93 38.12 -1.20
C LEU A 701 -8.12 37.16 -1.24
N GLU A 702 -8.09 36.10 -2.06
CA GLU A 702 -9.13 35.07 -2.10
C GLU A 702 -9.18 34.24 -0.80
N LEU A 703 -8.02 33.79 -0.30
CA LEU A 703 -7.91 33.11 0.99
C LEU A 703 -8.44 33.98 2.14
N SER A 704 -8.19 35.30 2.10
CA SER A 704 -8.66 36.25 3.12
C SER A 704 -10.17 36.51 3.15
N LYS A 705 -10.95 35.88 2.26
CA LYS A 705 -12.41 35.85 2.28
C LYS A 705 -12.97 34.62 3.00
N GLN A 706 -12.12 33.63 3.30
CA GLN A 706 -12.51 32.46 4.07
C GLN A 706 -12.61 32.83 5.56
N PRO A 707 -13.60 32.28 6.30
CA PRO A 707 -13.74 32.53 7.73
C PRO A 707 -12.46 32.22 8.50
N GLY A 708 -12.03 33.14 9.35
CA GLY A 708 -10.84 33.02 10.19
C GLY A 708 -9.52 33.38 9.49
N ASN A 709 -9.53 33.61 8.17
CA ASN A 709 -8.34 33.99 7.38
C ASN A 709 -8.26 35.50 7.09
N GLU A 710 -9.14 36.32 7.68
CA GLU A 710 -9.24 37.76 7.41
C GLU A 710 -7.96 38.52 7.74
N TYR A 711 -7.15 38.02 8.68
CA TYR A 711 -5.85 38.58 9.07
C TYR A 711 -4.86 38.73 7.91
N LEU A 712 -4.98 37.89 6.87
CA LEU A 712 -4.14 37.95 5.68
C LEU A 712 -4.20 39.33 4.99
N LYS A 713 -5.31 40.08 5.11
CA LYS A 713 -5.45 41.45 4.57
C LYS A 713 -4.47 42.44 5.20
N GLU A 714 -4.17 42.27 6.48
CA GLU A 714 -3.18 43.11 7.18
C GLU A 714 -1.76 42.73 6.76
N PHE A 715 -1.51 41.43 6.56
CA PHE A 715 -0.19 40.90 6.21
C PHE A 715 0.26 41.31 4.81
N VAL A 716 -0.65 41.47 3.84
CA VAL A 716 -0.31 41.91 2.45
C VAL A 716 0.44 43.25 2.41
N ASN A 717 0.28 44.12 3.40
CA ASN A 717 0.93 45.44 3.45
C ASN A 717 2.13 45.50 4.42
N ARG A 718 2.41 44.40 5.12
CA ARG A 718 3.55 44.28 6.05
C ARG A 718 4.84 43.99 5.28
N LYS A 719 5.97 44.47 5.81
CA LYS A 719 7.32 44.26 5.24
C LYS A 719 8.10 43.12 5.90
N ASP A 720 7.57 42.61 7.00
CA ASP A 720 8.12 41.55 7.83
C ASP A 720 7.38 40.21 7.62
N VAL A 721 6.75 40.03 6.45
CA VAL A 721 6.08 38.79 6.05
C VAL A 721 6.82 38.15 4.89
N ASP A 722 7.31 36.93 5.10
CA ASP A 722 7.77 36.02 4.07
C ASP A 722 6.62 35.10 3.61
N TRP A 723 6.45 34.96 2.29
CA TRP A 723 5.31 34.27 1.69
C TRP A 723 5.77 33.00 0.98
N GLN A 724 5.33 31.84 1.47
CA GLN A 724 5.79 30.53 1.02
C GLN A 724 4.71 29.82 0.22
N MET A 725 4.86 29.73 -1.11
CA MET A 725 3.87 29.07 -1.98
C MET A 725 3.89 27.55 -1.77
N VAL A 726 2.72 26.95 -1.53
CA VAL A 726 2.54 25.49 -1.42
C VAL A 726 1.60 25.02 -2.51
N LEU A 727 2.08 24.14 -3.40
CA LEU A 727 1.25 23.55 -4.44
C LEU A 727 0.42 22.39 -3.90
N LEU A 728 -0.89 22.41 -4.19
CA LEU A 728 -1.84 21.33 -3.91
C LEU A 728 -2.06 20.48 -5.15
N THR A 729 -1.82 19.17 -5.03
CA THR A 729 -1.96 18.19 -6.12
C THR A 729 -3.40 18.08 -6.58
N GLN A 730 -3.63 18.20 -7.89
CA GLN A 730 -4.96 18.15 -8.49
C GLN A 730 -4.91 17.40 -9.83
N LYS A 731 -5.03 16.07 -9.78
CA LYS A 731 -4.79 15.17 -10.92
C LYS A 731 -5.98 14.25 -11.20
N ASP A 732 -6.27 14.03 -12.48
CA ASP A 732 -7.38 13.21 -12.97
C ASP A 732 -6.94 12.42 -14.21
N TRP A 733 -7.24 11.12 -14.31
CA TRP A 733 -6.96 10.32 -15.52
C TRP A 733 -8.01 9.23 -15.77
N ASP A 734 -8.15 8.81 -17.03
CA ASP A 734 -9.03 7.72 -17.46
C ASP A 734 -8.46 7.01 -18.71
N TYR A 735 -7.39 6.23 -18.51
CA TYR A 735 -6.73 5.46 -19.55
C TYR A 735 -7.55 4.21 -19.89
N LYS A 736 -7.76 3.97 -21.20
CA LYS A 736 -8.47 2.78 -21.71
C LYS A 736 -7.66 2.14 -22.83
N SER A 737 -7.50 0.83 -22.77
CA SER A 737 -6.90 0.04 -23.85
C SER A 737 -7.71 -1.24 -24.07
N GLN A 738 -7.82 -1.67 -25.32
CA GLN A 738 -8.55 -2.89 -25.67
C GLN A 738 -8.03 -3.47 -26.99
N GLY A 739 -8.15 -4.78 -27.15
CA GLY A 739 -7.76 -5.45 -28.38
C GLY A 739 -7.85 -6.96 -28.31
N LEU A 740 -7.39 -7.60 -29.37
CA LEU A 740 -7.27 -9.04 -29.45
C LEU A 740 -6.19 -9.55 -28.48
N THR A 741 -6.42 -10.74 -27.95
CA THR A 741 -5.37 -11.57 -27.36
C THR A 741 -4.61 -12.29 -28.48
N GLY A 742 -3.40 -12.79 -28.20
CA GLY A 742 -2.63 -13.56 -29.19
C GLY A 742 -3.38 -14.79 -29.75
N ALA A 743 -4.18 -15.47 -28.92
CA ALA A 743 -5.04 -16.58 -29.37
C ALA A 743 -6.26 -16.11 -30.16
N GLY A 744 -6.82 -14.93 -29.86
CA GLY A 744 -7.89 -14.32 -30.65
C GLY A 744 -7.47 -13.98 -32.07
N ALA A 745 -6.28 -13.40 -32.24
CA ALA A 745 -5.72 -13.11 -33.57
C ALA A 745 -5.53 -14.40 -34.40
N ALA A 746 -5.04 -15.49 -33.78
CA ALA A 746 -4.90 -16.78 -34.44
C ALA A 746 -6.24 -17.42 -34.84
N ILE A 747 -7.28 -17.31 -34.00
CA ILE A 747 -8.62 -17.85 -34.33
C ILE A 747 -9.27 -17.10 -35.49
N ILE A 748 -9.09 -15.76 -35.61
CA ILE A 748 -9.56 -15.02 -36.79
C ILE A 748 -8.88 -15.52 -38.06
N ALA A 749 -7.56 -15.72 -38.04
CA ALA A 749 -6.82 -16.21 -39.19
C ALA A 749 -7.37 -17.58 -39.67
N ILE A 750 -7.74 -18.46 -38.74
CA ILE A 750 -8.34 -19.78 -39.02
C ILE A 750 -9.79 -19.65 -39.53
N VAL A 751 -10.61 -18.79 -38.93
CA VAL A 751 -12.02 -18.61 -39.34
C VAL A 751 -12.13 -17.94 -40.70
N VAL A 752 -11.32 -16.91 -40.96
CA VAL A 752 -11.29 -16.24 -42.27
C VAL A 752 -10.84 -17.22 -43.36
N THR A 753 -9.79 -18.00 -43.14
CA THR A 753 -9.34 -19.01 -44.12
C THR A 753 -10.36 -20.14 -44.32
N MET A 754 -11.07 -20.60 -43.29
CA MET A 754 -12.15 -21.60 -43.45
C MET A 754 -13.35 -21.05 -44.24
N VAL A 755 -13.79 -19.82 -43.97
CA VAL A 755 -14.95 -19.22 -44.67
C VAL A 755 -14.65 -18.97 -46.15
N THR A 756 -13.43 -18.53 -46.48
CA THR A 756 -13.05 -18.31 -47.89
C THR A 756 -12.71 -19.60 -48.64
N ALA A 757 -12.25 -20.65 -47.95
CA ALA A 757 -12.09 -21.98 -48.56
C ALA A 757 -13.43 -22.65 -48.90
N GLY A 758 -14.50 -22.39 -48.14
CA GLY A 758 -15.84 -22.96 -48.38
C GLY A 758 -16.67 -22.23 -49.44
N ALA A 759 -16.52 -20.91 -49.58
CA ALA A 759 -17.31 -20.10 -50.52
C ALA A 759 -16.64 -19.85 -51.88
N GLY A 760 -15.32 -20.06 -52.00
CA GLY A 760 -14.54 -19.74 -53.20
C GLY A 760 -14.92 -20.51 -54.47
N ALA A 761 -15.55 -21.69 -54.35
CA ALA A 761 -15.94 -22.51 -55.51
C ALA A 761 -17.10 -21.91 -56.33
N ALA A 762 -17.95 -21.07 -55.75
CA ALA A 762 -19.18 -20.60 -56.40
C ALA A 762 -18.99 -19.35 -57.28
N VAL A 763 -17.98 -18.51 -56.99
CA VAL A 763 -17.78 -17.24 -57.70
C VAL A 763 -16.96 -17.40 -58.99
N VAL A 764 -16.11 -18.43 -59.06
CA VAL A 764 -15.30 -18.74 -60.26
C VAL A 764 -16.16 -19.20 -61.45
N GLY A 765 -17.37 -19.72 -61.21
CA GLY A 765 -18.26 -20.19 -62.27
C GLY A 765 -19.13 -19.13 -62.97
N ALA A 766 -19.20 -17.89 -62.45
CA ALA A 766 -20.19 -16.89 -62.88
C ALA A 766 -19.71 -15.91 -63.97
N LEU A 767 -18.43 -15.96 -64.35
CA LEU A 767 -17.84 -15.16 -65.44
C LEU A 767 -17.14 -16.11 -66.43
N GLY A 768 -17.93 -16.86 -67.20
CA GLY A 768 -17.42 -17.80 -68.21
C GLY A 768 -16.78 -17.09 -69.42
N GLY A 769 -16.06 -17.79 -70.29
CA GLY A 769 -15.80 -19.23 -70.32
C GLY A 769 -14.86 -19.60 -71.50
N SER A 770 -14.90 -20.87 -71.92
CA SER A 770 -14.03 -21.53 -72.91
C SER A 770 -12.65 -21.97 -72.38
N ALA A 771 -12.29 -23.20 -72.75
CA ALA A 771 -11.16 -23.94 -72.21
C ALA A 771 -9.93 -23.91 -73.14
N ALA A 772 -8.78 -24.27 -72.56
CA ALA A 772 -7.58 -24.76 -73.24
C ALA A 772 -6.92 -23.83 -74.30
N THR A 773 -6.08 -22.90 -73.84
CA THR A 773 -4.67 -22.75 -74.29
C THR A 773 -3.98 -21.58 -73.56
N LEU A 774 -2.65 -21.68 -73.38
CA LEU A 774 -1.74 -20.71 -72.74
C LEU A 774 -1.90 -20.59 -71.20
N GLY A 775 -0.78 -20.64 -70.47
CA GLY A 775 -0.76 -20.86 -69.02
C GLY A 775 -0.23 -19.71 -68.17
N GLY A 776 -0.32 -19.87 -66.84
CA GLY A 776 0.50 -19.13 -65.86
C GLY A 776 0.11 -17.68 -65.55
N SER A 777 -1.16 -17.38 -65.23
CA SER A 777 -1.56 -16.00 -64.84
C SER A 777 -2.75 -15.87 -63.84
N ALA A 778 -3.13 -16.94 -63.13
CA ALA A 778 -4.35 -16.91 -62.29
C ALA A 778 -4.15 -16.47 -60.81
N ILE A 779 -2.92 -16.51 -60.29
CA ILE A 779 -2.66 -16.43 -58.83
C ILE A 779 -2.70 -14.99 -58.27
N ALA A 780 -2.46 -13.98 -59.11
CA ALA A 780 -2.37 -12.59 -58.64
C ALA A 780 -3.73 -11.95 -58.22
N MET A 781 -4.87 -12.48 -58.70
CA MET A 781 -6.18 -11.86 -58.44
C MET A 781 -6.85 -12.29 -57.13
N THR A 782 -6.36 -13.33 -56.44
CA THR A 782 -6.96 -13.82 -55.19
C THR A 782 -6.41 -13.13 -53.93
N GLN A 783 -5.14 -12.70 -53.94
CA GLN A 783 -4.44 -12.24 -52.73
C GLN A 783 -4.93 -10.88 -52.19
N ALA A 784 -5.23 -9.92 -53.08
CA ALA A 784 -5.70 -8.58 -52.69
C ALA A 784 -7.13 -8.61 -52.11
N ALA A 785 -8.03 -9.37 -52.74
CA ALA A 785 -9.41 -9.56 -52.29
C ALA A 785 -9.46 -10.18 -50.88
N LEU A 786 -8.69 -11.26 -50.67
CA LEU A 786 -8.61 -11.99 -49.40
C LEU A 786 -8.06 -11.13 -48.25
N THR A 787 -7.04 -10.31 -48.54
CA THR A 787 -6.44 -9.40 -47.56
C THR A 787 -7.41 -8.29 -47.17
N SER A 788 -8.18 -7.74 -48.12
CA SER A 788 -9.22 -6.74 -47.82
C SER A 788 -10.32 -7.28 -46.89
N LEU A 789 -10.73 -8.55 -47.10
CA LEU A 789 -11.74 -9.21 -46.29
C LEU A 789 -11.21 -9.53 -44.87
N ALA A 790 -9.95 -9.99 -44.76
CA ALA A 790 -9.31 -10.22 -43.47
C ALA A 790 -9.15 -8.92 -42.65
N THR A 791 -8.82 -7.81 -43.31
CA THR A 791 -8.76 -6.48 -42.70
C THR A 791 -10.16 -6.02 -42.25
N GLN A 792 -11.19 -6.13 -43.10
CA GLN A 792 -12.56 -5.77 -42.73
C GLN A 792 -13.10 -6.65 -41.58
N ALA A 793 -12.78 -7.95 -41.56
CA ALA A 793 -13.18 -8.85 -40.48
C ALA A 793 -12.49 -8.50 -39.15
N SER A 794 -11.22 -8.13 -39.20
CA SER A 794 -10.46 -7.67 -38.03
C SER A 794 -11.02 -6.34 -37.50
N VAL A 795 -11.27 -5.37 -38.39
CA VAL A 795 -11.85 -4.06 -38.04
C VAL A 795 -13.28 -4.20 -37.50
N SER A 796 -14.13 -5.00 -38.12
CA SER A 796 -15.50 -5.26 -37.65
C SER A 796 -15.52 -5.98 -36.29
N LEU A 797 -14.61 -6.93 -36.04
CA LEU A 797 -14.51 -7.59 -34.73
C LEU A 797 -13.99 -6.65 -33.64
N ILE A 798 -13.07 -5.74 -33.97
CA ILE A 798 -12.61 -4.68 -33.09
C ILE A 798 -13.77 -3.72 -32.75
N ASN A 799 -14.50 -3.26 -33.77
CA ASN A 799 -15.66 -2.38 -33.61
C ASN A 799 -16.80 -3.04 -32.82
N ASN A 800 -16.93 -4.37 -32.88
CA ASN A 800 -17.92 -5.15 -32.14
C ASN A 800 -17.42 -5.71 -30.79
N GLY A 801 -16.23 -5.30 -30.33
CA GLY A 801 -15.70 -5.69 -29.01
C GLY A 801 -15.55 -7.21 -28.84
N GLY A 802 -15.14 -7.92 -29.88
CA GLY A 802 -14.99 -9.38 -29.88
C GLY A 802 -16.28 -10.18 -30.13
N ASN A 803 -17.41 -9.53 -30.47
CA ASN A 803 -18.66 -10.23 -30.78
C ASN A 803 -18.68 -10.79 -32.22
N ILE A 804 -18.31 -12.07 -32.37
CA ILE A 804 -18.28 -12.79 -33.65
C ILE A 804 -19.64 -12.77 -34.37
N GLY A 805 -20.76 -12.87 -33.64
CA GLY A 805 -22.11 -12.90 -34.22
C GLY A 805 -22.53 -11.56 -34.85
N LYS A 806 -22.10 -10.43 -34.28
CA LYS A 806 -22.27 -9.12 -34.92
C LYS A 806 -21.31 -8.92 -36.08
N THR A 807 -20.06 -9.37 -35.92
CA THR A 807 -19.00 -9.28 -36.94
C THR A 807 -19.42 -9.99 -38.24
N LEU A 808 -19.94 -11.22 -38.16
CA LEU A 808 -20.43 -11.95 -39.32
C LEU A 808 -21.61 -11.23 -40.02
N LYS A 809 -22.45 -10.54 -39.23
CA LYS A 809 -23.62 -9.82 -39.74
C LYS A 809 -23.25 -8.52 -40.47
N GLU A 810 -22.18 -7.85 -40.05
CA GLU A 810 -21.61 -6.69 -40.76
C GLU A 810 -20.88 -7.11 -42.04
N LEU A 811 -20.08 -8.18 -41.99
CA LEU A 811 -19.37 -8.71 -43.15
C LEU A 811 -20.32 -9.22 -44.25
N GLY A 812 -21.50 -9.71 -43.87
CA GLY A 812 -22.56 -10.11 -44.81
C GLY A 812 -23.45 -8.96 -45.31
N SER A 813 -23.14 -7.70 -45.03
CA SER A 813 -23.96 -6.56 -45.44
C SER A 813 -23.75 -6.18 -46.93
N LYS A 814 -24.79 -5.61 -47.56
CA LYS A 814 -24.79 -5.26 -48.99
C LYS A 814 -23.74 -4.23 -49.40
N ASP A 815 -23.22 -3.45 -48.46
CA ASP A 815 -22.28 -2.36 -48.74
C ASP A 815 -20.82 -2.84 -48.70
N SER A 816 -20.48 -3.83 -47.87
CA SER A 816 -19.16 -4.49 -47.88
C SER A 816 -18.87 -5.20 -49.22
N ILE A 817 -19.90 -5.80 -49.84
CA ILE A 817 -19.77 -6.55 -51.10
C ILE A 817 -19.47 -5.62 -52.30
N LYS A 818 -20.01 -4.40 -52.32
CA LYS A 818 -19.81 -3.45 -53.42
C LYS A 818 -18.36 -2.96 -53.53
N ASN A 819 -17.69 -2.76 -52.40
CA ASN A 819 -16.30 -2.26 -52.37
C ASN A 819 -15.28 -3.30 -52.88
N LEU A 820 -15.63 -4.59 -52.90
CA LEU A 820 -14.75 -5.67 -53.36
C LEU A 820 -14.59 -5.72 -54.89
N ALA A 821 -15.55 -5.18 -55.65
CA ALA A 821 -15.57 -5.26 -57.11
C ALA A 821 -14.78 -4.13 -57.82
N ALA A 822 -14.43 -3.07 -57.11
CA ALA A 822 -13.83 -1.87 -57.69
C ALA A 822 -12.30 -1.94 -57.91
N SER A 823 -11.62 -2.98 -57.40
CA SER A 823 -10.15 -3.07 -57.36
C SER A 823 -9.52 -3.90 -58.48
N VAL A 824 -10.25 -4.19 -59.56
CA VAL A 824 -9.78 -5.04 -60.67
C VAL A 824 -9.92 -4.31 -62.01
N VAL A 825 -8.86 -3.57 -62.40
CA VAL A 825 -8.48 -3.23 -63.79
C VAL A 825 -7.17 -2.42 -63.74
N THR A 826 -6.09 -2.96 -64.33
CA THR A 826 -5.00 -2.24 -65.05
C THR A 826 -3.97 -3.28 -65.56
N ALA A 827 -4.07 -3.56 -66.87
CA ALA A 827 -3.04 -3.90 -67.88
C ALA A 827 -1.78 -4.73 -67.53
N GLY A 828 -1.28 -5.64 -68.38
CA GLY A 828 -1.76 -6.06 -69.71
C GLY A 828 -0.90 -5.65 -70.93
N LEU A 829 0.44 -5.71 -70.85
CA LEU A 829 1.33 -5.67 -72.03
C LEU A 829 2.73 -6.27 -71.73
N LEU A 830 3.53 -6.53 -72.78
CA LEU A 830 4.96 -6.97 -72.82
C LEU A 830 5.27 -8.47 -73.10
N SER A 831 4.38 -9.20 -73.76
CA SER A 831 4.64 -10.55 -74.31
C SER A 831 5.51 -10.57 -75.59
N GLN A 832 6.53 -9.71 -75.71
CA GLN A 832 7.31 -9.53 -76.96
C GLN A 832 8.84 -9.69 -76.85
N VAL A 833 9.40 -9.87 -75.65
CA VAL A 833 10.88 -9.94 -75.48
C VAL A 833 11.44 -11.36 -75.69
N SER A 834 10.69 -12.43 -75.40
CA SER A 834 11.26 -13.79 -75.42
C SER A 834 11.48 -14.37 -76.84
N THR A 835 10.86 -13.82 -77.88
CA THR A 835 11.01 -14.29 -79.26
C THR A 835 12.38 -13.90 -79.87
N ALA A 836 13.13 -12.99 -79.21
CA ALA A 836 14.36 -12.42 -79.74
C ALA A 836 15.66 -13.19 -79.43
N LEU A 837 15.65 -14.18 -78.52
CA LEU A 837 16.89 -14.76 -77.93
C LEU A 837 16.99 -16.31 -77.97
N ASN A 838 16.25 -16.95 -78.87
CA ASN A 838 16.30 -18.37 -79.26
C ASN A 838 17.49 -19.24 -78.74
N LEU A 839 17.35 -19.90 -77.59
CA LEU A 839 18.33 -20.85 -77.03
C LEU A 839 17.66 -22.11 -76.45
N LYS A 840 18.32 -23.27 -76.60
CA LYS A 840 17.83 -24.61 -76.20
C LYS A 840 18.39 -25.06 -74.84
N PRO A 841 17.60 -25.78 -74.03
CA PRO A 841 18.08 -26.46 -72.83
C PRO A 841 18.59 -27.87 -73.14
N ASP A 842 19.78 -28.23 -72.62
CA ASP A 842 20.12 -29.54 -72.03
C ASP A 842 21.64 -29.66 -71.78
N SER A 843 22.06 -29.50 -70.53
CA SER A 843 23.43 -29.78 -70.03
C SER A 843 23.43 -29.84 -68.49
N THR A 844 24.29 -30.68 -67.90
CA THR A 844 24.23 -31.05 -66.47
C THR A 844 25.36 -30.48 -65.59
N VAL A 845 26.17 -29.53 -66.10
CA VAL A 845 27.32 -28.97 -65.38
C VAL A 845 26.98 -27.64 -64.66
N PHE A 846 27.60 -27.40 -63.50
CA PHE A 846 27.33 -26.25 -62.61
C PHE A 846 27.39 -24.88 -63.31
N SER A 847 28.35 -24.70 -64.24
CA SER A 847 28.51 -23.47 -65.03
C SER A 847 27.27 -23.15 -65.90
N ASP A 848 26.67 -24.18 -66.52
CA ASP A 848 25.51 -24.00 -67.40
C ASP A 848 24.22 -23.77 -66.60
N ARG A 849 24.16 -24.26 -65.35
CA ARG A 849 23.09 -23.86 -64.41
C ARG A 849 23.19 -22.40 -64.00
N LEU A 850 24.40 -21.84 -63.91
CA LEU A 850 24.59 -20.42 -63.62
C LEU A 850 24.14 -19.55 -64.80
N VAL A 851 24.46 -19.94 -66.05
CA VAL A 851 24.04 -19.23 -67.27
C VAL A 851 22.54 -19.38 -67.55
N ASN A 852 21.95 -20.55 -67.35
CA ASN A 852 20.50 -20.73 -67.58
C ASN A 852 19.63 -20.00 -66.55
N ASN A 853 20.11 -19.77 -65.32
CA ASN A 853 19.41 -18.90 -64.34
C ASN A 853 19.68 -17.40 -64.58
N PHE A 854 20.77 -17.05 -65.25
CA PHE A 854 21.07 -15.66 -65.65
C PHE A 854 20.02 -15.14 -66.65
N THR A 855 19.65 -15.94 -67.65
CA THR A 855 18.65 -15.56 -68.68
C THR A 855 17.24 -15.32 -68.11
N THR A 856 16.81 -16.07 -67.11
CA THR A 856 15.49 -15.88 -66.46
C THR A 856 15.43 -14.70 -65.49
N SER A 857 16.57 -14.20 -65.01
CA SER A 857 16.65 -13.19 -63.94
C SER A 857 16.73 -11.73 -64.45
N VAL A 858 16.86 -11.51 -65.76
CA VAL A 858 17.04 -10.17 -66.37
C VAL A 858 15.71 -9.48 -66.72
N SER A 859 14.57 -10.16 -66.60
CA SER A 859 13.25 -9.64 -67.02
C SER A 859 12.50 -8.79 -65.98
N SER A 860 12.87 -8.83 -64.70
CA SER A 860 12.18 -8.09 -63.63
C SER A 860 12.78 -6.72 -63.30
N THR A 861 14.07 -6.51 -63.58
CA THR A 861 14.81 -5.29 -63.20
C THR A 861 14.52 -4.08 -64.08
N LEU A 862 13.97 -4.25 -65.28
CA LEU A 862 13.58 -3.13 -66.16
C LEU A 862 12.36 -2.33 -65.66
N VAL A 863 11.56 -2.86 -64.74
CA VAL A 863 10.39 -2.14 -64.18
C VAL A 863 10.77 -1.32 -62.93
N GLN A 864 11.68 -1.81 -62.07
CA GLN A 864 12.06 -1.09 -60.85
C GLN A 864 13.03 0.07 -61.10
N THR A 865 13.91 -0.03 -62.10
CA THR A 865 14.80 1.07 -62.49
C THR A 865 14.03 2.30 -63.02
N ALA A 866 12.85 2.09 -63.61
CA ALA A 866 12.01 3.17 -64.16
C ALA A 866 11.11 3.88 -63.12
N ILE A 867 10.97 3.34 -61.90
CA ILE A 867 10.08 3.91 -60.86
C ILE A 867 10.86 4.50 -59.67
N ASN A 868 11.94 3.86 -59.22
CA ASN A 868 12.63 4.24 -57.97
C ASN A 868 14.05 4.80 -58.14
N GLY A 869 14.65 4.78 -59.33
CA GLY A 869 15.94 5.41 -59.62
C GLY A 869 17.13 4.82 -58.84
N GLY A 870 17.83 3.85 -59.42
CA GLY A 870 19.04 3.26 -58.85
C GLY A 870 19.92 2.61 -59.92
N ASP A 871 21.21 2.47 -59.62
CA ASP A 871 22.18 2.04 -60.61
C ASP A 871 21.99 0.57 -61.03
N LEU A 872 22.26 0.28 -62.30
CA LEU A 872 22.01 -1.03 -62.91
C LEU A 872 23.01 -2.08 -62.39
N GLU A 873 24.23 -1.66 -62.06
CA GLU A 873 25.30 -2.55 -61.55
C GLU A 873 24.98 -3.08 -60.14
N GLU A 874 24.42 -2.25 -59.26
CA GLU A 874 24.21 -2.61 -57.85
C GLU A 874 23.02 -3.56 -57.67
N ASN A 875 21.95 -3.36 -58.44
CA ASN A 875 20.82 -4.30 -58.49
C ASN A 875 21.20 -5.64 -59.14
N LEU A 876 22.09 -5.63 -60.13
CA LEU A 876 22.65 -6.86 -60.72
C LEU A 876 23.51 -7.64 -59.72
N LYS A 877 24.30 -6.95 -58.87
CA LYS A 877 25.04 -7.55 -57.75
C LYS A 877 24.12 -8.23 -56.72
N VAL A 878 23.03 -7.58 -56.30
CA VAL A 878 22.09 -8.13 -55.31
C VAL A 878 21.38 -9.40 -55.83
N ALA A 879 20.98 -9.40 -57.11
CA ALA A 879 20.41 -10.59 -57.75
C ALA A 879 21.41 -11.76 -57.84
N LEU A 880 22.67 -11.48 -58.23
CA LEU A 880 23.73 -12.48 -58.33
C LEU A 880 24.12 -13.08 -56.97
N LEU A 881 24.20 -12.25 -55.93
CA LEU A 881 24.41 -12.68 -54.54
C LEU A 881 23.27 -13.54 -54.00
N SER A 882 22.02 -13.19 -54.31
CA SER A 882 20.84 -13.95 -53.90
C SER A 882 20.80 -15.35 -54.53
N GLY A 883 21.19 -15.46 -55.81
CA GLY A 883 21.32 -16.75 -56.51
C GLY A 883 22.40 -17.65 -55.91
N LEU A 884 23.54 -17.09 -55.49
CA LEU A 884 24.62 -17.83 -54.85
C LEU A 884 24.26 -18.25 -53.41
N ALA A 885 23.54 -17.40 -52.67
CA ALA A 885 23.08 -17.69 -51.30
C ALA A 885 22.06 -18.84 -51.25
N GLY A 886 21.09 -18.86 -52.18
CA GLY A 886 20.10 -19.95 -52.28
C GLY A 886 20.73 -21.32 -52.51
N ALA A 887 21.80 -21.39 -53.29
CA ALA A 887 22.56 -22.63 -53.53
C ALA A 887 23.29 -23.12 -52.27
N LEU A 888 23.97 -22.24 -51.52
CA LEU A 888 24.61 -22.62 -50.25
C LEU A 888 23.59 -23.12 -49.21
N GLN A 889 22.44 -22.46 -49.13
CA GLN A 889 21.45 -22.74 -48.09
C GLN A 889 20.65 -24.02 -48.34
N GLY A 890 20.32 -24.32 -49.60
CA GLY A 890 19.73 -25.61 -49.98
C GLY A 890 20.63 -26.80 -49.60
N GLN A 891 21.95 -26.61 -49.67
CA GLN A 891 22.95 -27.61 -49.29
C GLN A 891 23.13 -27.75 -47.77
N MET A 892 22.72 -26.75 -46.98
CA MET A 892 22.73 -26.82 -45.51
C MET A 892 21.42 -27.42 -44.96
N ALA A 893 20.27 -27.11 -45.57
CA ALA A 893 18.96 -27.68 -45.20
C ALA A 893 18.88 -29.19 -45.43
N GLN A 894 19.46 -29.71 -46.52
CA GLN A 894 19.49 -31.14 -46.84
C GLN A 894 20.22 -32.02 -45.81
N ASN A 895 20.98 -31.42 -44.87
CA ASN A 895 21.71 -32.13 -43.83
C ASN A 895 21.00 -32.14 -42.45
N ILE A 896 19.82 -31.50 -42.32
CA ILE A 896 19.12 -31.36 -41.02
C ILE A 896 18.15 -32.52 -40.75
N LYS A 897 17.68 -33.22 -41.78
CA LYS A 897 16.64 -34.27 -41.70
C LYS A 897 17.02 -35.53 -40.90
N GLY A 898 18.25 -35.64 -40.41
CA GLY A 898 18.67 -36.71 -39.49
C GLY A 898 18.31 -36.47 -38.02
N LEU A 899 17.68 -35.35 -37.67
CA LEU A 899 17.38 -34.96 -36.27
C LEU A 899 15.96 -35.33 -35.79
N GLU A 900 15.10 -35.84 -36.68
CA GLU A 900 13.69 -36.17 -36.38
C GLU A 900 13.55 -37.19 -35.21
N ASP A 901 14.44 -38.19 -35.14
CA ASP A 901 14.40 -39.28 -34.16
C ASP A 901 15.08 -38.99 -32.81
N ILE A 902 15.74 -37.84 -32.65
CA ILE A 902 16.49 -37.52 -31.41
C ILE A 902 15.68 -36.60 -30.48
N ASN A 903 15.01 -35.57 -31.01
CA ASN A 903 14.07 -34.72 -30.27
C ASN A 903 13.28 -33.81 -31.24
N TYR A 904 11.95 -33.86 -31.19
CA TYR A 904 11.01 -33.01 -31.96
C TYR A 904 11.33 -31.50 -31.87
N ILE A 905 11.81 -31.03 -30.71
CA ILE A 905 12.16 -29.62 -30.49
C ILE A 905 13.53 -29.28 -31.11
N ALA A 906 14.50 -30.21 -31.09
CA ALA A 906 15.81 -29.99 -31.70
C ALA A 906 15.73 -29.86 -33.22
N HIS A 907 14.90 -30.69 -33.87
CA HIS A 907 14.65 -30.60 -35.32
C HIS A 907 14.09 -29.23 -35.71
N LYS A 908 13.05 -28.76 -35.00
CA LYS A 908 12.41 -27.45 -35.28
C LYS A 908 13.32 -26.26 -34.96
N LEU A 909 14.17 -26.38 -33.94
CA LEU A 909 15.19 -25.38 -33.61
C LEU A 909 16.30 -25.32 -34.68
N ALA A 910 16.69 -26.46 -35.28
CA ALA A 910 17.63 -26.49 -36.39
C ALA A 910 17.06 -25.80 -37.65
N HIS A 911 15.77 -25.99 -37.94
CA HIS A 911 15.09 -25.26 -39.02
C HIS A 911 14.94 -23.75 -38.73
N ALA A 912 14.74 -23.37 -37.46
CA ALA A 912 14.80 -21.98 -37.04
C ALA A 912 16.21 -21.38 -37.24
N LEU A 913 17.27 -22.12 -36.91
CA LEU A 913 18.66 -21.69 -37.09
C LEU A 913 19.03 -21.56 -38.57
N ALA A 914 18.65 -22.52 -39.42
CA ALA A 914 18.87 -22.46 -40.86
C ALA A 914 18.12 -21.27 -41.49
N GLY A 915 16.89 -21.01 -41.06
CA GLY A 915 16.14 -19.81 -41.44
C GLY A 915 16.78 -18.52 -40.92
N CYS A 916 17.39 -18.54 -39.73
CA CYS A 916 18.10 -17.37 -39.21
C CYS A 916 19.32 -17.04 -40.07
N ILE A 917 20.11 -18.06 -40.45
CA ILE A 917 21.26 -17.89 -41.35
C ILE A 917 20.81 -17.34 -42.71
N ALA A 918 19.66 -17.80 -43.23
CA ALA A 918 19.01 -17.25 -44.43
C ALA A 918 18.74 -15.74 -44.31
N GLY A 919 18.04 -15.37 -43.23
CA GLY A 919 17.65 -13.99 -42.97
C GLY A 919 18.86 -13.11 -42.68
N ALA A 920 19.91 -13.63 -42.04
CA ALA A 920 21.12 -12.88 -41.68
C ALA A 920 21.88 -12.33 -42.89
N ILE A 921 21.85 -13.04 -44.03
CA ILE A 921 22.41 -12.55 -45.31
C ILE A 921 21.68 -11.28 -45.80
N GLN A 922 20.42 -11.08 -45.39
CA GLN A 922 19.60 -9.89 -45.65
C GLN A 922 19.46 -8.99 -44.39
N GLY A 923 20.27 -9.19 -43.34
CA GLY A 923 20.21 -8.44 -42.07
C GLY A 923 18.98 -8.73 -41.19
N GLN A 924 18.25 -9.82 -41.47
CA GLN A 924 16.89 -10.12 -41.01
C GLN A 924 16.79 -11.52 -40.37
N CYS A 925 17.78 -11.92 -39.56
CA CYS A 925 17.91 -13.27 -38.97
C CYS A 925 16.62 -13.72 -38.27
N GLN A 926 16.02 -12.86 -37.43
CA GLN A 926 14.81 -13.17 -36.66
C GLN A 926 13.60 -13.45 -37.55
N ALA A 927 13.44 -12.70 -38.65
CA ALA A 927 12.37 -12.92 -39.63
C ALA A 927 12.55 -14.28 -40.33
N GLY A 928 13.77 -14.57 -40.79
CA GLY A 928 14.10 -15.84 -41.41
C GLY A 928 13.92 -17.02 -40.45
N ALA A 929 14.30 -16.87 -39.17
CA ALA A 929 14.13 -17.91 -38.16
C ALA A 929 12.66 -18.26 -37.89
N ILE A 930 11.79 -17.25 -37.83
CA ILE A 930 10.33 -17.43 -37.74
C ILE A 930 9.83 -18.22 -38.95
N GLY A 931 10.24 -17.83 -40.16
CA GLY A 931 9.89 -18.53 -41.40
C GLY A 931 10.33 -20.00 -41.41
N GLY A 932 11.61 -20.26 -41.15
CA GLY A 932 12.17 -21.61 -41.13
C GLY A 932 11.48 -22.53 -40.12
N ALA A 933 11.21 -22.04 -38.91
CA ALA A 933 10.50 -22.79 -37.88
C ALA A 933 9.03 -23.06 -38.24
N VAL A 934 8.30 -22.04 -38.71
CA VAL A 934 6.86 -22.15 -38.99
C VAL A 934 6.59 -22.99 -40.23
N GLY A 935 7.42 -22.93 -41.27
CA GLY A 935 7.34 -23.83 -42.43
C GLY A 935 7.41 -25.30 -42.01
N GLU A 936 8.42 -25.68 -41.22
CA GLU A 936 8.58 -27.04 -40.69
C GLU A 936 7.42 -27.45 -39.75
N ILE A 937 6.87 -26.52 -38.98
CA ILE A 937 5.68 -26.79 -38.15
C ILE A 937 4.44 -27.08 -39.01
N VAL A 938 4.20 -26.33 -40.10
CA VAL A 938 3.02 -26.48 -40.95
C VAL A 938 3.04 -27.78 -41.74
N ALA A 939 4.20 -28.23 -42.24
CA ALA A 939 4.33 -29.55 -42.86
C ALA A 939 3.96 -30.70 -41.90
N GLY A 940 4.28 -30.58 -40.61
CA GLY A 940 3.95 -31.58 -39.59
C GLY A 940 2.46 -31.63 -39.19
N PHE A 941 1.64 -30.65 -39.58
CA PHE A 941 0.21 -30.60 -39.24
C PHE A 941 -0.73 -31.07 -40.36
N ILE A 942 -0.23 -31.16 -41.60
CA ILE A 942 -1.00 -31.59 -42.76
C ILE A 942 -0.25 -32.78 -43.38
N PRO A 943 -0.42 -34.02 -42.88
CA PRO A 943 0.28 -35.19 -43.41
C PRO A 943 -0.21 -35.55 -44.83
N PRO A 944 0.60 -36.26 -45.64
CA PRO A 944 0.21 -36.60 -47.00
C PRO A 944 -0.96 -37.59 -47.01
N SER A 945 -1.97 -37.33 -47.83
CA SER A 945 -3.15 -38.20 -47.94
C SER A 945 -2.82 -39.63 -48.43
N SER A 946 -1.67 -39.83 -49.08
CA SER A 946 -1.13 -41.14 -49.49
C SER A 946 -0.31 -41.87 -48.41
N GLY A 947 -0.05 -41.22 -47.27
CA GLY A 947 0.79 -41.75 -46.18
C GLY A 947 2.31 -41.66 -46.40
N LEU A 948 2.80 -41.52 -47.64
CA LEU A 948 4.25 -41.40 -47.93
C LEU A 948 4.65 -40.15 -48.74
N LEU A 949 3.80 -39.63 -49.65
CA LEU A 949 4.15 -38.53 -50.56
C LEU A 949 3.00 -37.53 -50.76
N TYR A 950 3.34 -36.24 -50.83
CA TYR A 950 2.41 -35.16 -51.16
C TYR A 950 2.18 -35.03 -52.67
N THR A 951 0.94 -34.78 -53.07
CA THR A 951 0.59 -34.33 -54.42
C THR A 951 0.99 -32.86 -54.65
N GLU A 952 1.13 -32.41 -55.90
CA GLU A 952 1.52 -31.02 -56.19
C GLU A 952 0.50 -29.98 -55.66
N GLU A 953 -0.79 -30.31 -55.70
CA GLU A 953 -1.88 -29.47 -55.17
C GLU A 953 -1.83 -29.36 -53.63
N GLU A 954 -1.46 -30.44 -52.93
CA GLU A 954 -1.18 -30.41 -51.48
C GLU A 954 0.08 -29.59 -51.18
N LYS A 955 1.15 -29.72 -51.98
CA LYS A 955 2.38 -28.94 -51.82
C LYS A 955 2.13 -27.44 -51.96
N GLU A 956 1.42 -27.00 -53.00
CA GLU A 956 1.06 -25.57 -53.19
C GLU A 956 0.24 -25.04 -52.00
N LYS A 957 -0.72 -25.82 -51.50
CA LYS A 957 -1.53 -25.45 -50.34
C LYS A 957 -0.72 -25.35 -49.04
N ILE A 958 0.20 -26.28 -48.81
CA ILE A 958 1.11 -26.28 -47.65
C ILE A 958 2.11 -25.11 -47.74
N LEU A 959 2.65 -24.82 -48.92
CA LEU A 959 3.45 -23.61 -49.18
C LEU A 959 2.67 -22.35 -48.79
N MET A 960 1.47 -22.16 -49.36
CA MET A 960 0.69 -20.94 -49.15
C MET A 960 0.33 -20.71 -47.68
N VAL A 961 -0.08 -21.77 -46.96
CA VAL A 961 -0.37 -21.69 -45.52
C VAL A 961 0.91 -21.39 -44.73
N GLY A 962 2.02 -22.09 -44.99
CA GLY A 962 3.29 -21.86 -44.31
C GLY A 962 3.82 -20.43 -44.50
N GLN A 963 3.78 -19.92 -45.74
CA GLN A 963 4.20 -18.57 -46.09
C GLN A 963 3.32 -17.50 -45.43
N LEU A 964 2.00 -17.65 -45.47
CA LEU A 964 1.04 -16.72 -44.88
C LEU A 964 1.14 -16.68 -43.35
N THR A 965 1.15 -17.85 -42.69
CA THR A 965 1.25 -17.94 -41.23
C THR A 965 2.58 -17.37 -40.73
N SER A 966 3.68 -17.65 -41.42
CA SER A 966 5.00 -17.07 -41.09
C SER A 966 5.02 -15.55 -41.25
N GLY A 967 4.44 -15.04 -42.35
CA GLY A 967 4.34 -13.61 -42.61
C GLY A 967 3.49 -12.87 -41.56
N VAL A 968 2.36 -13.45 -41.15
CA VAL A 968 1.49 -12.87 -40.10
C VAL A 968 2.17 -12.89 -38.72
N ILE A 969 2.86 -13.98 -38.37
CA ILE A 969 3.62 -14.06 -37.10
C ILE A 969 4.77 -13.06 -37.10
N ALA A 970 5.50 -12.91 -38.21
CA ALA A 970 6.56 -11.92 -38.35
C ALA A 970 6.00 -10.48 -38.26
N ALA A 971 4.91 -10.17 -38.97
CA ALA A 971 4.24 -8.86 -38.88
C ALA A 971 3.82 -8.51 -37.44
N TYR A 972 3.20 -9.47 -36.75
CA TYR A 972 2.75 -9.31 -35.37
C TYR A 972 3.92 -9.12 -34.39
N ALA A 973 5.08 -9.72 -34.67
CA ALA A 973 6.30 -9.58 -33.89
C ALA A 973 7.22 -8.42 -34.35
N GLY A 974 6.81 -7.62 -35.34
CA GLY A 974 7.57 -6.45 -35.85
C GLY A 974 8.71 -6.77 -36.82
N TYR A 975 8.75 -7.98 -37.38
CA TYR A 975 9.80 -8.45 -38.30
C TYR A 975 9.35 -8.47 -39.77
N ASN A 976 10.29 -8.53 -40.71
CA ASN A 976 10.01 -8.44 -42.13
C ASN A 976 9.22 -9.67 -42.66
N VAL A 977 7.96 -9.41 -43.01
CA VAL A 977 6.98 -10.37 -43.55
C VAL A 977 7.53 -11.17 -44.73
N ASN A 978 8.15 -10.50 -45.71
CA ASN A 978 8.59 -11.13 -46.94
C ASN A 978 9.77 -12.09 -46.70
N VAL A 979 10.67 -11.75 -45.77
CA VAL A 979 11.80 -12.61 -45.38
C VAL A 979 11.29 -13.86 -44.63
N ALA A 980 10.32 -13.70 -43.74
CA ALA A 980 9.70 -14.83 -43.04
C ALA A 980 8.94 -15.75 -43.99
N SER A 981 8.13 -15.20 -44.90
CA SER A 981 7.43 -15.99 -45.92
C SER A 981 8.41 -16.71 -46.87
N ASN A 982 9.49 -16.07 -47.32
CA ASN A 982 10.49 -16.74 -48.16
C ASN A 982 11.26 -17.84 -47.40
N SER A 983 11.63 -17.62 -46.13
CA SER A 983 12.32 -18.66 -45.37
C SER A 983 11.44 -19.87 -45.03
N ALA A 984 10.13 -19.68 -44.89
CA ALA A 984 9.17 -20.78 -44.76
C ALA A 984 9.07 -21.62 -46.04
N ASN A 985 9.05 -20.96 -47.21
CA ASN A 985 9.06 -21.63 -48.51
C ASN A 985 10.32 -22.51 -48.69
N ILE A 986 11.50 -21.98 -48.35
CA ILE A 986 12.78 -22.70 -48.48
C ILE A 986 12.85 -23.91 -47.55
N ALA A 987 12.34 -23.81 -46.31
CA ALA A 987 12.28 -24.93 -45.37
C ALA A 987 11.37 -26.06 -45.89
N LEU A 988 10.16 -25.71 -46.34
CA LEU A 988 9.19 -26.65 -46.90
C LEU A 988 9.73 -27.40 -48.13
N THR A 989 10.32 -26.68 -49.08
CA THR A 989 10.77 -27.27 -50.36
C THR A 989 12.02 -28.13 -50.26
N ASN A 990 12.96 -27.84 -49.34
CA ASN A 990 14.25 -28.53 -49.27
C ASN A 990 14.34 -29.64 -48.20
N ASN A 991 13.43 -29.66 -47.21
CA ASN A 991 13.44 -30.67 -46.14
C ASN A 991 12.33 -31.71 -46.28
N ALA A 992 11.06 -31.27 -46.31
CA ALA A 992 9.90 -32.15 -46.18
C ALA A 992 9.82 -33.26 -47.25
N PHE A 993 10.52 -33.12 -48.39
CA PHE A 993 10.33 -33.93 -49.60
C PHE A 993 11.52 -34.85 -50.02
N ASN A 994 12.52 -35.14 -49.16
CA ASN A 994 13.67 -36.01 -49.50
C ASN A 994 14.04 -37.03 -48.38
N GLU A 995 14.72 -38.15 -48.66
CA GLU A 995 14.84 -39.30 -47.74
C GLU A 995 16.17 -40.08 -47.84
N LYS A 996 16.77 -40.52 -46.69
CA LYS A 996 17.42 -41.85 -46.54
C LYS A 996 17.98 -42.27 -45.17
N LYS A 997 18.51 -41.35 -44.33
CA LYS A 997 19.69 -41.66 -43.46
C LYS A 997 19.43 -41.74 -41.92
N VAL A 998 18.42 -42.49 -41.49
CA VAL A 998 17.99 -42.58 -40.07
C VAL A 998 18.71 -43.67 -39.23
N LYS A 999 19.07 -44.81 -39.83
CA LYS A 999 19.29 -46.07 -39.08
C LYS A 999 20.58 -46.16 -38.25
N GLU A 1000 21.55 -45.26 -38.45
CA GLU A 1000 22.88 -45.33 -37.81
C GLU A 1000 22.98 -44.57 -36.47
N LEU A 1001 22.08 -43.63 -36.18
CA LEU A 1001 22.16 -42.78 -34.98
C LEU A 1001 21.60 -43.44 -33.69
N LEU A 1002 20.76 -44.46 -33.84
CA LEU A 1002 19.98 -45.04 -32.73
C LEU A 1002 20.79 -45.89 -31.73
N ASP A 1003 21.98 -46.38 -32.11
CA ASP A 1003 22.81 -47.21 -31.22
C ASP A 1003 23.76 -46.38 -30.34
N GLN A 1004 24.05 -45.12 -30.67
CA GLN A 1004 24.88 -44.25 -29.82
C GLN A 1004 24.12 -43.70 -28.60
N ALA A 1005 22.81 -43.43 -28.74
CA ALA A 1005 22.00 -42.85 -27.66
C ALA A 1005 21.83 -43.79 -26.43
N LYS A 1006 21.91 -45.11 -26.63
CA LYS A 1006 21.78 -46.12 -25.56
C LYS A 1006 22.93 -46.08 -24.55
N GLY A 1007 24.08 -45.49 -24.90
CA GLY A 1007 25.27 -45.47 -24.04
C GLY A 1007 25.20 -44.54 -22.84
N TYR A 1008 24.35 -43.51 -22.85
CA TYR A 1008 24.48 -42.37 -21.92
C TYR A 1008 23.62 -42.38 -20.65
N MET A 1009 22.60 -43.26 -20.52
CA MET A 1009 21.65 -43.20 -19.38
C MET A 1009 21.64 -44.42 -18.44
N GLY A 1010 22.33 -45.52 -18.79
CA GLY A 1010 22.33 -46.76 -18.01
C GLY A 1010 20.97 -47.49 -17.97
N GLU A 1011 21.00 -48.77 -17.59
CA GLU A 1011 19.82 -49.66 -17.73
C GLU A 1011 18.56 -49.16 -17.01
N LYS A 1012 18.67 -48.64 -15.78
CA LYS A 1012 17.51 -48.24 -14.99
C LYS A 1012 16.89 -46.91 -15.44
N GLY A 1013 17.68 -45.99 -15.98
CA GLY A 1013 17.17 -44.76 -16.61
C GLY A 1013 16.45 -45.07 -17.92
N GLY A 1014 16.99 -46.01 -18.71
CA GLY A 1014 16.33 -46.54 -19.90
C GLY A 1014 14.97 -47.17 -19.57
N GLN A 1015 14.91 -48.11 -18.62
CA GLN A 1015 13.69 -48.84 -18.27
C GLN A 1015 12.53 -47.94 -17.82
N ALA A 1016 12.80 -46.85 -17.08
CA ALA A 1016 11.76 -45.90 -16.66
C ALA A 1016 11.18 -45.11 -17.84
N LEU A 1017 12.03 -44.63 -18.76
CA LEU A 1017 11.59 -43.91 -19.96
C LEU A 1017 10.78 -44.82 -20.91
N ASP A 1018 11.22 -46.07 -21.02
CA ASP A 1018 10.62 -47.12 -21.84
C ASP A 1018 9.24 -47.54 -21.29
N ALA A 1019 9.03 -47.48 -19.98
CA ALA A 1019 7.73 -47.67 -19.33
C ALA A 1019 6.75 -46.49 -19.58
N VAL A 1020 7.22 -45.24 -19.46
CA VAL A 1020 6.42 -44.05 -19.78
C VAL A 1020 6.00 -44.04 -21.24
N SER A 1021 6.93 -44.31 -22.16
CA SER A 1021 6.68 -44.33 -23.60
C SER A 1021 5.65 -45.40 -23.98
N ARG A 1022 5.76 -46.62 -23.43
CA ARG A 1022 4.75 -47.68 -23.62
C ARG A 1022 3.39 -47.36 -22.99
N GLY A 1023 3.36 -46.66 -21.85
CA GLY A 1023 2.12 -46.22 -21.20
C GLY A 1023 1.36 -45.20 -22.03
N ILE A 1024 2.06 -44.21 -22.60
CA ILE A 1024 1.49 -43.20 -23.52
C ILE A 1024 1.00 -43.88 -24.81
N ALA A 1025 1.79 -44.75 -25.42
CA ALA A 1025 1.44 -45.44 -26.66
C ALA A 1025 0.22 -46.39 -26.55
N LYS A 1026 -0.16 -46.80 -25.32
CA LYS A 1026 -1.30 -47.69 -25.05
C LYS A 1026 -2.46 -47.05 -24.29
N GLY A 1027 -2.30 -45.85 -23.76
CA GLY A 1027 -3.33 -45.16 -22.96
C GLY A 1027 -3.56 -45.74 -21.55
N ASP A 1028 -2.57 -46.43 -20.95
CA ASP A 1028 -2.71 -47.04 -19.62
C ASP A 1028 -2.37 -46.05 -18.49
N ILE A 1029 -3.42 -45.53 -17.87
CA ILE A 1029 -3.35 -44.51 -16.80
C ILE A 1029 -2.74 -45.07 -15.50
N SER A 1030 -2.88 -46.38 -15.24
CA SER A 1030 -2.33 -47.01 -14.02
C SER A 1030 -0.81 -47.23 -14.14
N ALA A 1031 -0.34 -47.62 -15.33
CA ALA A 1031 1.09 -47.70 -15.62
C ALA A 1031 1.76 -46.32 -15.54
N LEU A 1032 1.10 -45.27 -16.05
CA LEU A 1032 1.59 -43.88 -15.98
C LEU A 1032 1.69 -43.35 -14.55
N LYS A 1033 0.73 -43.68 -13.67
CA LYS A 1033 0.82 -43.35 -12.23
C LYS A 1033 1.99 -44.04 -11.53
N ASN A 1034 2.25 -45.33 -11.80
CA ASN A 1034 3.40 -46.02 -11.22
C ASN A 1034 4.75 -45.43 -11.68
N ALA A 1035 4.84 -45.01 -12.94
CA ALA A 1035 6.03 -44.32 -13.45
C ALA A 1035 6.26 -42.95 -12.78
N GLN A 1036 5.20 -42.18 -12.50
CA GLN A 1036 5.30 -40.94 -11.73
C GLN A 1036 5.85 -41.16 -10.31
N THR A 1037 5.40 -42.21 -9.60
CA THR A 1037 5.90 -42.54 -8.26
C THR A 1037 7.40 -42.86 -8.28
N GLN A 1038 7.86 -43.67 -9.25
CA GLN A 1038 9.29 -44.02 -9.37
C GLN A 1038 10.18 -42.81 -9.71
N ILE A 1039 9.67 -41.86 -10.50
CA ILE A 1039 10.36 -40.59 -10.77
C ILE A 1039 10.43 -39.72 -9.49
N ALA A 1040 9.36 -39.65 -8.70
CA ALA A 1040 9.35 -38.90 -7.45
C ALA A 1040 10.31 -39.48 -6.40
N GLU A 1041 10.36 -40.80 -6.24
CA GLU A 1041 11.31 -41.48 -5.35
C GLU A 1041 12.78 -41.26 -5.77
N TYR A 1042 13.06 -41.26 -7.08
CA TYR A 1042 14.39 -40.96 -7.62
C TYR A 1042 14.83 -39.51 -7.30
N LEU A 1043 13.92 -38.55 -7.46
CA LEU A 1043 14.17 -37.13 -7.15
C LEU A 1043 14.40 -36.88 -5.65
N LEU A 1044 13.62 -37.54 -4.78
CA LEU A 1044 13.82 -37.49 -3.32
C LEU A 1044 15.22 -38.02 -2.92
N LYS A 1045 15.65 -39.15 -3.49
CA LYS A 1045 16.96 -39.74 -3.20
C LYS A 1045 18.15 -38.88 -3.67
N LYS A 1046 17.96 -38.09 -4.75
CA LYS A 1046 18.90 -37.07 -5.23
C LYS A 1046 18.96 -35.83 -4.34
N ALA A 1047 17.84 -35.44 -3.73
CA ALA A 1047 17.79 -34.31 -2.80
C ALA A 1047 18.62 -34.59 -1.53
N ASP A 1048 18.52 -35.79 -0.97
CA ASP A 1048 19.30 -36.22 0.22
C ASP A 1048 20.81 -36.41 -0.06
N SER A 1049 21.23 -36.45 -1.33
CA SER A 1049 22.62 -36.75 -1.76
C SER A 1049 23.35 -35.59 -2.46
N GLY A 1050 22.85 -34.36 -2.31
CA GLY A 1050 23.54 -33.14 -2.76
C GLY A 1050 22.95 -32.45 -4.00
N GLY A 1051 21.77 -32.85 -4.46
CA GLY A 1051 20.99 -32.13 -5.47
C GLY A 1051 21.12 -32.66 -6.90
N LEU A 1052 20.42 -31.98 -7.82
CA LEU A 1052 20.32 -32.33 -9.24
C LEU A 1052 21.37 -31.59 -10.07
N SER A 1053 21.94 -32.28 -11.05
CA SER A 1053 22.79 -31.63 -12.05
C SER A 1053 21.94 -30.76 -12.99
N GLN A 1054 22.60 -29.81 -13.66
CA GLN A 1054 21.91 -28.82 -14.49
C GLN A 1054 21.15 -29.45 -15.67
N ALA A 1055 21.65 -30.56 -16.23
CA ALA A 1055 20.96 -31.33 -17.27
C ALA A 1055 19.70 -32.05 -16.73
N GLU A 1056 19.77 -32.62 -15.52
CA GLU A 1056 18.61 -33.26 -14.88
C GLU A 1056 17.56 -32.20 -14.50
N MET A 1057 17.98 -31.05 -13.98
CA MET A 1057 17.10 -29.94 -13.60
C MET A 1057 16.32 -29.37 -14.80
N VAL A 1058 16.98 -29.20 -15.96
CA VAL A 1058 16.31 -28.81 -17.21
C VAL A 1058 15.35 -29.91 -17.69
N THR A 1059 15.76 -31.18 -17.62
CA THR A 1059 14.93 -32.31 -18.08
C THR A 1059 13.65 -32.47 -17.24
N PHE A 1060 13.77 -32.48 -15.91
CA PHE A 1060 12.61 -32.60 -15.02
C PHE A 1060 11.75 -31.33 -14.97
N GLY A 1061 12.36 -30.14 -15.07
CA GLY A 1061 11.60 -28.88 -15.20
C GLY A 1061 10.77 -28.82 -16.48
N THR A 1062 11.30 -29.33 -17.59
CA THR A 1062 10.57 -29.43 -18.86
C THR A 1062 9.47 -30.49 -18.80
N LEU A 1063 9.72 -31.65 -18.16
CA LEU A 1063 8.67 -32.66 -17.91
C LEU A 1063 7.52 -32.11 -17.04
N TYR A 1064 7.83 -31.34 -16.00
CA TYR A 1064 6.82 -30.74 -15.13
C TYR A 1064 5.97 -29.69 -15.87
N ALA A 1065 6.59 -28.84 -16.70
CA ALA A 1065 5.89 -27.87 -17.54
C ALA A 1065 4.98 -28.52 -18.60
N LEU A 1066 5.43 -29.63 -19.21
CA LEU A 1066 4.61 -30.46 -20.11
C LEU A 1066 3.45 -31.14 -19.37
N ASN A 1067 3.67 -31.59 -18.13
CA ASN A 1067 2.64 -32.23 -17.32
C ASN A 1067 1.54 -31.23 -16.90
N GLU A 1068 1.88 -30.01 -16.49
CA GLU A 1068 0.90 -28.93 -16.21
C GLU A 1068 0.11 -28.50 -17.45
N THR A 1069 0.71 -28.50 -18.64
CA THR A 1069 0.00 -28.12 -19.88
C THR A 1069 -0.91 -29.21 -20.44
N LEU A 1070 -0.64 -30.48 -20.15
CA LEU A 1070 -1.48 -31.62 -20.57
C LEU A 1070 -2.50 -32.04 -19.49
N PHE A 1071 -2.16 -31.89 -18.21
CA PHE A 1071 -3.01 -32.22 -17.06
C PHE A 1071 -2.90 -31.16 -15.94
N PRO A 1072 -3.64 -30.03 -16.04
CA PRO A 1072 -3.54 -28.94 -15.05
C PRO A 1072 -4.02 -29.39 -13.66
N THR A 1073 -3.29 -29.01 -12.61
CA THR A 1073 -3.42 -29.57 -11.24
C THR A 1073 -4.71 -29.26 -10.46
N ASN A 1074 -5.72 -28.62 -11.07
CA ASN A 1074 -7.03 -28.39 -10.45
C ASN A 1074 -8.00 -29.60 -10.53
N ILE A 1075 -7.47 -30.83 -10.62
CA ILE A 1075 -8.22 -32.10 -10.59
C ILE A 1075 -7.82 -32.99 -9.39
N LEU A 1076 -6.86 -32.56 -8.55
CA LEU A 1076 -6.30 -33.39 -7.46
C LEU A 1076 -6.82 -33.11 -6.03
N ASP A 1077 -7.81 -32.24 -5.85
CA ASP A 1077 -8.49 -31.99 -4.54
C ASP A 1077 -9.40 -33.15 -4.06
N VAL A 1078 -9.08 -34.40 -4.42
CA VAL A 1078 -9.79 -35.62 -3.97
C VAL A 1078 -8.80 -36.69 -3.49
N ILE A 1079 -7.72 -36.30 -2.81
CA ILE A 1079 -6.90 -37.21 -1.99
C ILE A 1079 -6.50 -36.51 -0.67
N PRO A 1080 -6.93 -37.01 0.51
CA PRO A 1080 -6.47 -36.48 1.79
C PRO A 1080 -4.97 -36.70 2.01
N GLY A 1081 -4.24 -35.65 2.41
CA GLY A 1081 -2.86 -35.76 2.93
C GLY A 1081 -1.77 -34.94 2.23
N ALA A 1082 -2.02 -34.40 1.02
CA ALA A 1082 -0.99 -33.72 0.22
C ALA A 1082 -0.47 -32.37 0.80
N GLY A 1083 -1.17 -31.77 1.75
CA GLY A 1083 -0.90 -30.39 2.23
C GLY A 1083 0.49 -30.14 2.82
N LYS A 1084 1.18 -31.15 3.37
CA LYS A 1084 2.51 -30.97 3.99
C LYS A 1084 3.67 -30.84 2.99
N ALA A 1085 3.53 -31.32 1.75
CA ALA A 1085 4.58 -31.22 0.74
C ALA A 1085 4.60 -29.84 0.04
N ILE A 1086 3.43 -29.22 -0.11
CA ILE A 1086 3.27 -27.94 -0.81
C ILE A 1086 3.90 -26.77 -0.02
N GLY A 1087 3.89 -26.83 1.32
CA GLY A 1087 4.47 -25.79 2.19
C GLY A 1087 5.95 -25.49 1.87
N LYS A 1088 6.80 -26.53 1.84
CA LYS A 1088 8.25 -26.35 1.62
C LYS A 1088 8.62 -25.88 0.21
N GLY A 1089 7.82 -26.24 -0.81
CA GLY A 1089 8.00 -25.72 -2.17
C GLY A 1089 7.62 -24.25 -2.30
N ASN A 1090 6.60 -23.81 -1.55
CA ASN A 1090 6.15 -22.42 -1.56
C ASN A 1090 7.15 -21.48 -0.87
N ASP A 1091 7.80 -21.93 0.22
CA ASP A 1091 8.81 -21.10 0.91
C ASP A 1091 10.09 -20.92 0.09
N LEU A 1092 10.48 -21.91 -0.73
CA LEU A 1092 11.56 -21.76 -1.71
C LEU A 1092 11.22 -20.73 -2.80
N LEU A 1093 9.95 -20.68 -3.23
CA LEU A 1093 9.46 -19.65 -4.17
C LEU A 1093 9.34 -18.26 -3.51
N LYS A 1094 9.01 -18.16 -2.22
CA LYS A 1094 8.99 -16.89 -1.49
C LYS A 1094 10.39 -16.27 -1.41
N GLY A 1095 11.42 -17.07 -1.15
CA GLY A 1095 12.82 -16.59 -1.12
C GLY A 1095 13.26 -15.96 -2.45
N ILE A 1096 12.78 -16.48 -3.59
CA ILE A 1096 13.07 -15.93 -4.92
C ILE A 1096 12.22 -14.69 -5.24
N ARG A 1097 11.01 -14.56 -4.65
CA ARG A 1097 10.12 -13.40 -4.85
C ARG A 1097 10.40 -12.23 -3.91
N ALA A 1098 11.28 -12.39 -2.92
CA ALA A 1098 11.67 -11.33 -1.98
C ALA A 1098 12.72 -10.35 -2.52
N ALA A 1099 13.23 -10.56 -3.75
CA ALA A 1099 14.20 -9.68 -4.40
C ALA A 1099 13.54 -8.91 -5.57
N ALA A 1100 13.36 -7.60 -5.37
CA ALA A 1100 12.80 -6.57 -6.27
C ALA A 1100 11.25 -6.51 -6.39
N PRO A 1101 10.66 -5.30 -6.55
CA PRO A 1101 9.27 -5.04 -6.18
C PRO A 1101 8.26 -5.32 -7.31
N ALA A 1102 7.00 -5.53 -6.91
CA ALA A 1102 5.92 -5.82 -7.84
C ALA A 1102 5.33 -4.58 -8.50
N SER A 1103 5.44 -4.47 -9.83
CA SER A 1103 4.47 -3.72 -10.65
C SER A 1103 4.40 -4.24 -12.10
N ALA A 1104 3.30 -3.88 -12.78
CA ALA A 1104 2.92 -4.18 -14.17
C ALA A 1104 2.93 -5.68 -14.60
N ALA A 1105 1.76 -6.18 -15.01
CA ALA A 1105 1.48 -7.60 -15.28
C ALA A 1105 1.70 -8.05 -16.75
N SER A 1106 2.38 -7.25 -17.58
CA SER A 1106 2.86 -7.68 -18.90
C SER A 1106 4.16 -6.96 -19.29
N ALA A 1107 4.98 -7.58 -20.14
CA ALA A 1107 6.23 -6.98 -20.61
C ALA A 1107 5.99 -5.66 -21.38
N THR A 1108 4.92 -5.58 -22.17
CA THR A 1108 4.52 -4.37 -22.90
C THR A 1108 4.04 -3.26 -21.97
N ALA A 1109 3.30 -3.59 -20.90
CA ALA A 1109 2.89 -2.60 -19.90
C ALA A 1109 4.09 -2.10 -19.06
N ARG A 1110 5.06 -2.98 -18.77
CA ARG A 1110 6.35 -2.58 -18.16
C ARG A 1110 7.12 -1.65 -19.07
N LEU A 1111 7.20 -1.95 -20.37
CA LEU A 1111 7.88 -1.09 -21.33
C LEU A 1111 7.19 0.28 -21.45
N GLY A 1112 5.86 0.31 -21.63
CA GLY A 1112 5.10 1.57 -21.69
C GLY A 1112 5.26 2.44 -20.44
N LEU A 1113 5.02 1.86 -19.25
CA LEU A 1113 5.19 2.56 -17.97
C LEU A 1113 6.63 3.07 -17.80
N ARG A 1114 7.63 2.30 -18.24
CA ARG A 1114 9.04 2.67 -18.18
C ARG A 1114 9.40 3.79 -19.14
N GLU A 1115 8.87 3.81 -20.36
CA GLU A 1115 9.03 4.92 -21.30
C GLU A 1115 8.34 6.20 -20.79
N ASP A 1116 7.15 6.09 -20.19
CA ASP A 1116 6.41 7.24 -19.71
C ASP A 1116 6.98 7.81 -18.40
N LEU A 1117 7.47 6.95 -17.48
CA LEU A 1117 8.25 7.39 -16.32
C LEU A 1117 9.57 8.03 -16.73
N ALA A 1118 10.26 7.51 -17.75
CA ALA A 1118 11.49 8.12 -18.25
C ALA A 1118 11.24 9.50 -18.90
N LYS A 1119 10.13 9.68 -19.63
CA LYS A 1119 9.71 11.00 -20.14
C LYS A 1119 9.41 11.97 -18.99
N LEU A 1120 8.65 11.54 -17.97
CA LEU A 1120 8.33 12.34 -16.78
C LEU A 1120 9.59 12.76 -16.01
N ALA A 1121 10.56 11.84 -15.86
CA ALA A 1121 11.84 12.10 -15.22
C ALA A 1121 12.88 12.78 -16.14
N ASN A 1122 12.50 13.17 -17.36
CA ASN A 1122 13.36 13.81 -18.36
C ASN A 1122 14.61 12.98 -18.75
N ILE A 1123 14.59 11.66 -18.56
CA ILE A 1123 15.69 10.73 -18.83
C ILE A 1123 15.75 10.43 -20.35
N PRO A 1124 16.93 10.53 -21.00
CA PRO A 1124 17.05 10.27 -22.45
C PRO A 1124 16.72 8.81 -22.80
N ARG A 1125 16.19 8.58 -24.01
CA ARG A 1125 15.85 7.25 -24.56
C ARG A 1125 16.41 7.07 -25.98
N ASN A 1126 16.58 5.82 -26.40
CA ASN A 1126 17.04 5.40 -27.74
C ASN A 1126 18.38 6.04 -28.17
N MET A 1127 19.34 6.11 -27.25
CA MET A 1127 20.62 6.84 -27.44
C MET A 1127 21.53 6.20 -28.51
N GLU A 1128 21.30 4.94 -28.84
CA GLU A 1128 21.99 4.19 -29.90
C GLU A 1128 21.49 4.51 -31.32
N ILE A 1129 20.21 4.90 -31.46
CA ILE A 1129 19.62 5.33 -32.75
C ILE A 1129 19.66 6.87 -32.87
N GLN A 1130 19.52 7.58 -31.75
CA GLN A 1130 19.55 9.05 -31.68
C GLN A 1130 20.53 9.56 -30.61
N PRO A 1131 21.86 9.51 -30.86
CA PRO A 1131 22.88 9.94 -29.89
C PRO A 1131 22.74 11.39 -29.42
N ALA A 1132 22.11 12.26 -30.22
CA ALA A 1132 21.89 13.68 -29.86
C ALA A 1132 20.90 13.89 -28.70
N ASN A 1133 20.05 12.90 -28.37
CA ASN A 1133 19.05 13.00 -27.29
C ASN A 1133 19.66 13.22 -25.89
N ILE A 1134 20.98 13.01 -25.74
CA ILE A 1134 21.73 13.27 -24.51
C ILE A 1134 22.11 14.74 -24.31
N TRP A 1135 21.94 15.59 -25.33
CA TRP A 1135 22.36 16.99 -25.24
C TRP A 1135 21.59 17.73 -24.15
N GLY A 1136 22.32 18.29 -23.18
CA GLY A 1136 21.73 19.00 -22.04
C GLY A 1136 21.35 18.12 -20.85
N LYS A 1137 21.49 16.80 -20.96
CA LYS A 1137 21.27 15.86 -19.85
C LYS A 1137 22.47 15.85 -18.90
N THR A 1138 22.25 15.56 -17.63
CA THR A 1138 23.32 15.27 -16.67
C THR A 1138 23.87 13.86 -16.91
N ILE A 1139 25.07 13.59 -16.41
CA ILE A 1139 25.63 12.23 -16.45
C ILE A 1139 24.76 11.22 -15.68
N GLN A 1140 24.06 11.69 -14.64
CA GLN A 1140 23.24 10.85 -13.79
C GLN A 1140 21.92 10.46 -14.47
N ASP A 1141 21.36 11.34 -15.31
CA ASP A 1141 20.20 11.01 -16.17
C ASP A 1141 20.59 9.95 -17.22
N ILE A 1142 21.75 10.12 -17.86
CA ILE A 1142 22.25 9.16 -18.86
C ILE A 1142 22.52 7.80 -18.20
N LYS A 1143 23.13 7.80 -17.00
CA LYS A 1143 23.31 6.60 -16.17
C LYS A 1143 21.98 5.94 -15.84
N TYR A 1144 20.98 6.69 -15.37
CA TYR A 1144 19.66 6.14 -15.07
C TYR A 1144 18.96 5.55 -16.28
N SER A 1145 19.13 6.09 -17.50
CA SER A 1145 18.61 5.43 -18.71
C SER A 1145 19.17 4.02 -18.85
N PHE A 1146 20.50 3.87 -18.79
CA PHE A 1146 21.15 2.58 -18.96
C PHE A 1146 20.82 1.60 -17.81
N GLU A 1147 20.75 2.07 -16.57
CA GLU A 1147 20.35 1.25 -15.42
C GLU A 1147 18.89 0.78 -15.55
N MET A 1148 17.98 1.64 -16.02
CA MET A 1148 16.62 1.22 -16.37
C MET A 1148 16.61 0.18 -17.49
N ASP A 1149 17.51 0.26 -18.49
CA ASP A 1149 17.63 -0.74 -19.57
C ASP A 1149 18.30 -2.05 -19.12
N GLY A 1150 18.53 -2.24 -17.82
CA GLY A 1150 19.13 -3.44 -17.24
C GLY A 1150 20.64 -3.53 -17.44
N ALA A 1151 21.29 -2.47 -17.91
CA ALA A 1151 22.73 -2.41 -18.05
C ALA A 1151 23.40 -2.12 -16.70
N VAL A 1152 24.57 -2.71 -16.49
CA VAL A 1152 25.43 -2.47 -15.32
C VAL A 1152 26.52 -1.48 -15.70
N LEU A 1153 26.57 -0.35 -15.00
CA LEU A 1153 27.54 0.71 -15.27
C LEU A 1153 28.67 0.67 -14.24
N THR A 1154 29.90 0.78 -14.71
CA THR A 1154 31.09 0.88 -13.85
C THR A 1154 31.81 2.18 -14.16
N LEU A 1155 32.01 3.03 -13.16
CA LEU A 1155 32.80 4.27 -13.32
C LEU A 1155 34.24 3.90 -13.70
N VAL A 1156 34.74 4.48 -14.78
CA VAL A 1156 36.11 4.27 -15.26
C VAL A 1156 36.99 5.37 -14.65
N PRO A 1157 38.10 5.02 -13.96
CA PRO A 1157 39.03 6.02 -13.46
C PRO A 1157 39.57 6.92 -14.59
N PRO A 1158 39.70 8.24 -14.38
CA PRO A 1158 40.18 9.15 -15.41
C PRO A 1158 41.60 8.77 -15.84
N LYS A 1159 41.81 8.65 -17.16
CA LYS A 1159 43.12 8.39 -17.74
C LYS A 1159 43.94 9.67 -17.73
N SER A 1160 45.26 9.57 -17.57
CA SER A 1160 46.19 10.72 -17.60
C SER A 1160 46.19 11.52 -18.91
N SER A 1161 45.61 10.98 -19.98
CA SER A 1161 45.37 11.66 -21.26
C SER A 1161 44.01 12.37 -21.38
N THR A 1162 43.15 12.25 -20.37
CA THR A 1162 41.91 13.04 -20.22
C THR A 1162 42.16 14.21 -19.27
N SER A 1163 41.39 15.29 -19.38
CA SER A 1163 41.57 16.55 -18.64
C SER A 1163 41.46 16.47 -17.10
N GLY A 1164 41.24 15.29 -16.53
CA GLY A 1164 40.85 15.07 -15.14
C GLY A 1164 39.39 15.41 -14.84
N LEU A 1165 38.70 16.13 -15.72
CA LEU A 1165 37.31 16.60 -15.55
C LEU A 1165 36.26 15.72 -16.23
N ALA A 1166 36.70 14.82 -17.12
CA ALA A 1166 35.82 13.87 -17.80
C ALA A 1166 35.32 12.79 -16.84
N GLN A 1167 34.01 12.54 -16.83
CA GLN A 1167 33.40 11.44 -16.11
C GLN A 1167 32.94 10.37 -17.11
N VAL A 1168 33.45 9.16 -16.96
CA VAL A 1168 33.34 8.07 -17.94
C VAL A 1168 32.74 6.83 -17.27
N TYR A 1169 31.71 6.25 -17.89
CA TYR A 1169 31.13 4.98 -17.48
C TYR A 1169 31.30 3.92 -18.56
N SER A 1170 31.84 2.76 -18.19
CA SER A 1170 31.76 1.56 -19.00
C SER A 1170 30.41 0.90 -18.77
N VAL A 1171 29.75 0.50 -19.85
CA VAL A 1171 28.42 -0.10 -19.85
C VAL A 1171 28.53 -1.58 -20.18
N LYS A 1172 28.01 -2.44 -19.30
CA LYS A 1172 27.92 -3.90 -19.49
C LYS A 1172 26.46 -4.34 -19.53
N ASN A 1173 26.18 -5.44 -20.23
CA ASN A 1173 24.84 -6.01 -20.40
C ASN A 1173 23.78 -5.07 -21.04
N SER A 1174 24.19 -4.00 -21.73
CA SER A 1174 23.24 -3.15 -22.46
C SER A 1174 22.77 -3.80 -23.75
N ALA A 1175 21.46 -3.78 -23.99
CA ALA A 1175 20.85 -4.17 -25.25
C ALA A 1175 21.12 -3.17 -26.41
N THR A 1176 21.65 -1.98 -26.10
CA THR A 1176 21.77 -0.85 -27.06
C THR A 1176 23.06 -0.86 -27.90
N GLY A 1177 23.97 -1.81 -27.67
CA GLY A 1177 25.26 -1.86 -28.37
C GLY A 1177 26.28 -0.78 -27.94
N ILE A 1178 25.95 0.05 -26.95
CA ILE A 1178 26.86 1.05 -26.35
C ILE A 1178 27.77 0.37 -25.32
N LYS A 1179 29.07 0.68 -25.37
CA LYS A 1179 30.14 0.12 -24.52
C LYS A 1179 30.64 1.09 -23.45
N GLU A 1180 30.67 2.37 -23.77
CA GLU A 1180 31.18 3.44 -22.92
C GLU A 1180 30.44 4.74 -23.25
N PHE A 1181 30.13 5.55 -22.24
CA PHE A 1181 29.79 6.95 -22.45
C PHE A 1181 30.59 7.86 -21.51
N GLU A 1182 30.79 9.09 -21.96
CA GLU A 1182 31.62 10.10 -21.35
C GLU A 1182 30.87 11.43 -21.39
N TYR A 1183 30.74 12.05 -20.22
CA TYR A 1183 30.34 13.45 -20.09
C TYR A 1183 31.57 14.28 -19.72
N HIS A 1184 31.80 15.35 -20.46
CA HIS A 1184 32.86 16.30 -20.19
C HIS A 1184 32.25 17.68 -19.91
N PRO A 1185 32.41 18.25 -18.70
CA PRO A 1185 31.77 19.52 -18.34
C PRO A 1185 32.38 20.73 -19.08
N GLY A 1186 33.66 20.64 -19.48
CA GLY A 1186 34.40 21.66 -20.22
C GLY A 1186 35.84 21.76 -19.73
N GLY A 1187 36.71 22.45 -20.47
CA GLY A 1187 38.13 22.62 -20.14
C GLY A 1187 39.07 21.63 -20.84
N GLY A 1188 40.38 21.82 -20.67
CA GLY A 1188 41.43 20.94 -21.21
C GLY A 1188 41.74 21.11 -22.70
N THR A 1189 42.48 20.15 -23.27
CA THR A 1189 43.06 20.18 -24.63
C THR A 1189 42.07 20.31 -25.78
N HIS A 1190 40.77 20.05 -25.54
CA HIS A 1190 39.72 20.11 -26.57
C HIS A 1190 38.75 21.29 -26.41
N SER A 1191 38.78 21.99 -25.27
CA SER A 1191 38.02 23.23 -25.07
C SER A 1191 38.73 24.13 -24.06
N SER A 1192 39.40 25.19 -24.54
CA SER A 1192 39.90 26.27 -23.67
C SER A 1192 38.78 27.04 -22.97
N ASP A 1193 37.58 27.00 -23.55
CA ASP A 1193 36.47 27.93 -23.27
C ASP A 1193 35.35 27.30 -22.42
N GLY A 1194 35.63 26.18 -21.72
CA GLY A 1194 34.64 25.51 -20.85
C GLY A 1194 33.46 24.87 -21.61
N VAL A 1195 33.66 24.45 -22.87
CA VAL A 1195 32.58 23.90 -23.70
C VAL A 1195 32.33 22.43 -23.35
N ARG A 1196 31.15 22.13 -22.80
CA ARG A 1196 30.74 20.74 -22.56
C ARG A 1196 30.63 19.93 -23.85
N TYR A 1197 30.96 18.65 -23.78
CA TYR A 1197 30.66 17.69 -24.84
C TYR A 1197 30.26 16.33 -24.25
N TYR A 1198 29.63 15.52 -25.08
CA TYR A 1198 29.27 14.14 -24.76
C TYR A 1198 29.93 13.21 -25.78
N LYS A 1199 30.39 12.05 -25.34
CA LYS A 1199 30.96 11.00 -26.19
C LYS A 1199 30.30 9.66 -25.88
N ILE A 1200 29.84 8.97 -26.91
CA ILE A 1200 29.33 7.58 -26.85
C ILE A 1200 30.26 6.71 -27.68
N VAL A 1201 30.66 5.56 -27.14
CA VAL A 1201 31.45 4.54 -27.84
C VAL A 1201 30.61 3.28 -28.00
N MET A 1202 30.44 2.85 -29.24
CA MET A 1202 29.73 1.63 -29.62
C MET A 1202 30.65 0.40 -29.49
N ASN A 1203 30.07 -0.80 -29.44
CA ASN A 1203 30.80 -2.06 -29.33
C ASN A 1203 31.73 -2.35 -30.53
N ASP A 1204 31.42 -1.82 -31.72
CA ASP A 1204 32.22 -1.90 -32.94
C ASP A 1204 33.43 -0.92 -32.95
N GLY A 1205 33.52 -0.03 -31.96
CA GLY A 1205 34.55 1.01 -31.87
C GLY A 1205 34.18 2.36 -32.49
N THR A 1206 32.96 2.52 -33.04
CA THR A 1206 32.42 3.79 -33.51
C THR A 1206 32.24 4.77 -32.33
N GLN A 1207 32.62 6.03 -32.50
CA GLN A 1207 32.53 7.09 -31.49
C GLN A 1207 31.64 8.23 -31.97
N PHE A 1208 30.48 8.41 -31.35
CA PHE A 1208 29.66 9.61 -31.52
C PHE A 1208 30.12 10.70 -30.55
N ARG A 1209 30.37 11.91 -31.04
CA ARG A 1209 30.73 13.08 -30.23
C ARG A 1209 29.73 14.20 -30.46
N ILE A 1210 28.95 14.54 -29.44
CA ILE A 1210 27.90 15.55 -29.52
C ILE A 1210 28.47 16.84 -28.94
N ILE A 1211 28.55 17.88 -29.78
CA ILE A 1211 29.21 19.17 -29.50
C ILE A 1211 28.32 20.34 -29.91
N ASP A 1212 28.58 21.53 -29.36
CA ASP A 1212 28.01 22.79 -29.88
C ASP A 1212 28.94 23.35 -30.98
N PRO A 1213 28.53 23.32 -32.28
CA PRO A 1213 29.38 23.80 -33.37
C PRO A 1213 29.60 25.32 -33.34
N ASN A 1214 28.79 26.08 -32.57
CA ASN A 1214 28.92 27.53 -32.47
C ASN A 1214 29.94 27.98 -31.41
N LYS A 1215 30.57 27.03 -30.69
CA LYS A 1215 31.57 27.30 -29.65
C LYS A 1215 32.93 26.70 -30.02
N SER A 1216 33.98 27.16 -29.34
CA SER A 1216 35.39 26.88 -29.63
C SER A 1216 35.86 25.44 -29.35
N PHE A 1217 35.04 24.42 -29.60
CA PHE A 1217 35.45 23.03 -29.51
C PHE A 1217 36.44 22.71 -30.64
N LYS A 1218 37.69 22.40 -30.29
CA LYS A 1218 38.73 22.03 -31.25
C LYS A 1218 38.97 20.52 -31.19
N PRO A 1219 38.65 19.76 -32.27
CA PRO A 1219 38.94 18.34 -32.30
C PRO A 1219 40.46 18.13 -32.30
N GLY A 1220 40.90 16.98 -31.77
CA GLY A 1220 42.23 16.46 -32.10
C GLY A 1220 42.23 15.86 -33.51
N THR A 1221 43.15 14.94 -33.78
CA THR A 1221 43.12 14.15 -35.03
C THR A 1221 41.79 13.39 -35.13
N ILE A 1222 40.96 13.75 -36.10
CA ILE A 1222 39.71 13.06 -36.39
C ILE A 1222 40.06 11.74 -37.09
N THR A 1223 39.71 10.63 -36.46
CA THR A 1223 39.86 9.28 -37.03
C THR A 1223 38.56 8.84 -37.72
N SER A 1224 38.63 7.90 -38.66
CA SER A 1224 37.49 7.46 -39.48
C SER A 1224 36.31 6.87 -38.69
N ASN A 1225 36.53 6.46 -37.44
CA ASN A 1225 35.50 5.98 -36.52
C ASN A 1225 34.88 7.09 -35.63
N GLN A 1226 35.28 8.36 -35.78
CA GLN A 1226 34.70 9.49 -35.03
C GLN A 1226 33.63 10.21 -35.86
N ILE A 1227 32.40 10.23 -35.36
CA ILE A 1227 31.27 10.95 -35.95
C ILE A 1227 30.91 12.10 -35.02
N TYR A 1228 31.08 13.32 -35.50
CA TYR A 1228 30.68 14.52 -34.76
C TYR A 1228 29.25 14.91 -35.12
N LEU A 1229 28.45 15.23 -34.11
CA LEU A 1229 27.05 15.61 -34.22
C LEU A 1229 26.82 16.95 -33.52
N ASN A 1230 25.95 17.79 -34.09
CA ASN A 1230 25.42 18.95 -33.38
C ASN A 1230 24.27 18.53 -32.43
N PRO A 1231 23.72 19.44 -31.59
CA PRO A 1231 22.61 19.14 -30.68
C PRO A 1231 21.33 18.63 -31.36
N ASN A 1232 21.18 18.87 -32.66
CA ASN A 1232 20.03 18.47 -33.47
C ASN A 1232 20.29 17.12 -34.21
N GLY A 1233 21.39 16.44 -33.92
CA GLY A 1233 21.75 15.15 -34.55
C GLY A 1233 22.29 15.26 -35.97
N GLN A 1234 22.55 16.46 -36.49
CA GLN A 1234 23.14 16.64 -37.82
C GLN A 1234 24.64 16.36 -37.76
N LYS A 1235 25.16 15.62 -38.74
CA LYS A 1235 26.60 15.33 -38.86
C LYS A 1235 27.38 16.62 -39.09
N LEU A 1236 28.55 16.69 -38.48
CA LEU A 1236 29.48 17.80 -38.58
C LEU A 1236 30.79 17.36 -39.25
N LYS A 1237 31.35 18.23 -40.08
CA LYS A 1237 32.71 18.16 -40.62
C LYS A 1237 33.53 19.33 -40.08
N TYR A 1238 34.83 19.13 -39.88
CA TYR A 1238 35.74 20.19 -39.43
C TYR A 1238 36.66 20.62 -40.58
N GLU A 1239 36.40 21.80 -41.14
CA GLU A 1239 37.14 22.35 -42.28
C GLU A 1239 37.52 23.80 -41.98
N ASN A 1240 38.68 24.24 -42.47
CA ASN A 1240 39.17 25.63 -42.32
C ASN A 1240 39.14 26.19 -40.88
N GLY A 1241 39.28 25.31 -39.88
CA GLY A 1241 39.25 25.67 -38.46
C GLY A 1241 37.85 25.92 -37.87
N LYS A 1242 36.77 25.48 -38.54
CA LYS A 1242 35.39 25.61 -38.08
C LYS A 1242 34.61 24.30 -38.26
N TRP A 1243 33.54 24.15 -37.49
CA TRP A 1243 32.55 23.09 -37.68
C TRP A 1243 31.49 23.54 -38.68
N GLU A 1244 31.27 22.74 -39.72
CA GLU A 1244 30.20 22.92 -40.69
C GLU A 1244 29.27 21.71 -40.66
N ILE A 1245 27.99 21.92 -40.99
CA ILE A 1245 27.06 20.81 -41.18
C ILE A 1245 27.47 20.05 -42.44
N TRP A 1246 27.75 18.76 -42.28
CA TRP A 1246 27.99 17.85 -43.39
C TRP A 1246 26.65 17.58 -44.07
N LYS A 1247 26.43 18.25 -45.21
CA LYS A 1247 25.31 18.02 -46.12
C LYS A 1247 25.49 16.73 -46.92
#